data_AF-A0A9W7W927-F1
#
_entry.id   AF-A0A9W7W927-F1
#
_cell.length_a   1.000
_cell.length_b   1.000
_cell.length_c   1.000
_cell.angle_alpha   90.00
_cell.angle_beta   90.00
_cell.angle_gamma   90.00
#
_symmetry.space_group_name_H-M   'P 1'
#
loop_
_entity.id
_entity.type
_entity.pdbx_description
1 polymer ?
#
loop_
_entity_poly.entity_id
_entity_poly.type
_entity_poly.pdbx_seq_one_letter_code
_entity_poly.pdbx_strand_id
1 'polypeptide(L)'
;MLKRRHHKEESELESTKESEQEERQIDDVNANKEGEEDNGNIIEEGEENNKIGQEDRVEDNGSGYEEGEEDDRDGQEDREEDDGNGQEVYTEGDGSGNEEEEGDEQEDRETDGESEQEDLEEDGSEQEERKEEDGSRQGQRPGKERSQGNEDSNQRKKQHEDDLVYPGAPLTKGQSLLLLMLYVLRHNLTEVALQDLLTMFNEHFPGLVPATSYLFHKAYGQFGQYVPHFYSINCESYLGAIETAPQNCPSCKAEFDTEKNLRAGSYFLVLIFSVGKNIKRSSRVDKWGLMTYQSCGIVMEFRFLKVIMFRYGQSSVKLLSCHQATVQGTYAYHAYGLLKELQQIGIKWRDSENVEHTSKVHSLLCSSDSIARPLLRNTKQFNGKYGCDFCLHYGGGPYIWETPDPPLRTETDHFRHAMLATPAQPVMGVKGPSPLMELESFNMITGFVPEYQHSVCLGVTKQITSLWLDSKHHKEDWYLGSKTNDLDQGLMAINPPLEVTRAPRSVKDRKFWKASEWRSFLLFYALPVLSGILKKKYWNHLFLLVFSMHTLLHDAIKANHVDMAEQALRKFVRNFEKLYGATNISFNVHLLMHLAASVRNWGPLWATSTFPFESFNGTLLKFCNGTTHVLDQVVKRFLRWRALSAKAGTTMANANENIRKLFDKLQSRSDLTQKSKKFQDNVRGFGCPKKGNTSVLQRMAIEDFTGDTVNSGFFYDRFTCSGVLYHSCKNTTLKKRNNSVVQLNDGTFCEIMTLVNFTCEEGTSSASTNNRFCVLVKELAKSGGKLYRDVQLNISSTFIYEVSHSNNVFAVPPQSLKRKCVMIRSEDKLYVIPLPNNIERD
;
A
#
# COMPACT_ATOMS: atom_id res chain seq x y z
N MET A 1 23.64 50.34 -17.61
CA MET A 1 23.38 50.12 -16.17
C MET A 1 23.94 48.76 -15.72
N LEU A 2 25.26 48.59 -15.80
CA LEU A 2 25.98 47.37 -15.37
C LEU A 2 27.35 47.70 -14.75
N LYS A 3 27.51 48.94 -14.24
CA LYS A 3 28.74 49.44 -13.57
C LYS A 3 28.48 50.06 -12.19
N ARG A 4 27.33 49.74 -11.55
CA ARG A 4 26.96 50.25 -10.22
C ARG A 4 26.56 49.16 -9.21
N ARG A 5 26.79 47.88 -9.51
CA ARG A 5 26.60 46.77 -8.56
C ARG A 5 27.89 46.16 -8.02
N HIS A 6 29.03 46.36 -8.69
CA HIS A 6 30.33 45.85 -8.24
C HIS A 6 31.02 46.65 -7.12
N HIS A 7 30.49 47.83 -6.74
CA HIS A 7 31.10 48.68 -5.72
C HIS A 7 30.38 48.65 -4.36
N LYS A 8 29.43 47.72 -4.20
CA LYS A 8 28.68 47.55 -2.95
C LYS A 8 28.92 46.20 -2.26
N GLU A 9 29.63 45.28 -2.92
CA GLU A 9 30.06 43.99 -2.36
C GLU A 9 31.52 44.01 -1.86
N GLU A 10 32.33 45.01 -2.23
CA GLU A 10 33.70 45.18 -1.73
C GLU A 10 33.76 45.92 -0.37
N SER A 11 32.74 46.69 0.01
CA SER A 11 32.73 47.44 1.28
C SER A 11 32.20 46.67 2.49
N GLU A 12 31.59 45.51 2.31
CA GLU A 12 31.12 44.66 3.41
C GLU A 12 32.12 43.55 3.78
N LEU A 13 33.07 43.23 2.89
CA LEU A 13 34.18 42.30 3.13
C LEU A 13 35.37 42.89 3.90
N GLU A 14 35.43 44.21 4.06
CA GLU A 14 36.47 44.89 4.87
C GLU A 14 36.05 45.09 6.33
N SER A 15 34.76 44.98 6.67
CA SER A 15 34.26 45.13 8.06
C SER A 15 34.32 43.85 8.91
N THR A 16 34.61 42.70 8.30
CA THR A 16 34.72 41.39 8.98
C THR A 16 36.16 40.93 9.22
N LYS A 17 37.16 41.72 8.78
CA LYS A 17 38.58 41.45 9.02
C LYS A 17 39.18 42.19 10.22
N GLU A 18 38.43 43.10 10.85
CA GLU A 18 38.86 43.83 12.05
C GLU A 18 38.32 43.25 13.37
N SER A 19 37.50 42.19 13.35
CA SER A 19 37.03 41.50 14.58
C SER A 19 37.66 40.11 14.82
N GLU A 20 38.57 39.65 13.95
CA GLU A 20 39.31 38.39 14.11
C GLU A 20 40.77 38.57 14.57
N GLN A 21 41.16 39.80 14.95
CA GLN A 21 42.50 40.10 15.47
C GLN A 21 42.58 40.35 16.99
N GLU A 22 41.48 40.23 17.75
CA GLU A 22 41.46 40.44 19.21
C GLU A 22 41.27 39.18 20.09
N GLU A 23 41.14 37.97 19.54
CA GLU A 23 40.99 36.73 20.36
C GLU A 23 42.10 35.67 20.16
N ARG A 24 43.29 36.09 19.72
CA ARG A 24 44.49 35.22 19.67
C ARG A 24 45.72 35.83 20.35
N GLN A 25 45.51 36.44 21.53
CA GLN A 25 46.59 36.82 22.45
C GLN A 25 46.14 36.71 23.93
N ILE A 26 45.66 35.55 24.37
CA ILE A 26 45.70 35.16 25.80
C ILE A 26 45.85 33.64 25.85
N ASP A 27 47.07 33.14 25.67
CA ASP A 27 47.50 31.80 26.09
C ASP A 27 49.02 31.79 26.03
N ASP A 28 49.64 32.41 27.04
CA ASP A 28 50.98 32.12 27.54
C ASP A 28 51.21 33.08 28.70
N VAL A 29 50.98 32.62 29.94
CA VAL A 29 51.66 33.01 31.18
C VAL A 29 51.02 32.18 32.32
N ASN A 30 51.77 31.16 32.76
CA ASN A 30 51.93 30.66 34.13
C ASN A 30 51.85 29.13 34.26
N ALA A 31 52.97 28.50 33.91
CA ALA A 31 53.52 27.41 34.69
C ALA A 31 54.40 27.97 35.84
N ASN A 32 54.36 27.29 36.98
CA ASN A 32 55.35 27.20 38.07
C ASN A 32 55.54 28.35 39.09
N LYS A 33 55.20 28.02 40.34
CA LYS A 33 55.91 28.27 41.63
C LYS A 33 55.31 27.28 42.65
N GLU A 34 55.98 26.19 43.03
CA GLU A 34 56.92 26.05 44.19
C GLU A 34 56.36 26.61 45.52
N GLY A 35 56.32 25.90 46.65
CA GLY A 35 56.83 24.57 47.03
C GLY A 35 56.53 24.20 48.50
N GLU A 36 57.16 23.10 48.97
CA GLU A 36 57.47 22.67 50.36
C GLU A 36 56.28 22.33 51.29
N GLU A 37 56.25 21.32 52.18
CA GLU A 37 57.13 20.26 52.70
C GLU A 37 56.20 19.36 53.57
N ASP A 38 56.43 18.05 53.67
CA ASP A 38 56.77 17.32 54.92
C ASP A 38 56.43 15.80 54.90
N ASN A 39 57.27 15.07 55.62
CA ASN A 39 57.63 13.65 55.58
C ASN A 39 56.67 12.65 56.24
N GLY A 40 56.83 11.34 55.94
CA GLY A 40 56.57 10.28 56.95
C GLY A 40 56.25 8.84 56.49
N ASN A 41 57.30 8.07 56.14
CA ASN A 41 57.59 6.62 56.33
C ASN A 41 56.52 5.55 56.74
N ILE A 42 56.39 4.38 56.07
CA ILE A 42 57.13 3.06 56.05
C ILE A 42 56.32 1.92 56.77
N ILE A 43 56.38 0.70 56.19
CA ILE A 43 56.24 -0.69 56.70
C ILE A 43 54.90 -1.37 56.31
N GLU A 44 54.84 -2.22 55.26
CA GLU A 44 55.23 -3.67 55.18
C GLU A 44 54.40 -4.55 56.14
N GLU A 45 54.04 -5.82 55.94
CA GLU A 45 54.08 -6.84 54.89
C GLU A 45 53.30 -8.04 55.50
N GLY A 46 53.03 -9.07 54.70
CA GLY A 46 52.75 -10.42 55.20
C GLY A 46 51.41 -10.97 54.73
N GLU A 47 51.32 -11.65 53.58
CA GLU A 47 51.64 -13.09 53.40
C GLU A 47 50.65 -14.00 54.14
N GLU A 48 50.09 -15.08 53.60
CA GLU A 48 50.23 -15.75 52.32
C GLU A 48 49.21 -16.92 52.28
N ASN A 49 49.05 -17.48 51.09
CA ASN A 49 48.92 -18.93 50.83
C ASN A 49 47.56 -19.67 50.84
N ASN A 50 47.11 -19.89 49.60
CA ASN A 50 47.17 -21.16 48.85
C ASN A 50 45.97 -22.13 48.76
N LYS A 51 45.80 -22.54 47.50
CA LYS A 51 45.43 -23.87 46.93
C LYS A 51 43.95 -24.26 46.73
N ILE A 52 43.58 -24.25 45.44
CA ILE A 52 43.21 -25.40 44.55
C ILE A 52 42.30 -26.48 45.14
N GLY A 53 41.22 -26.80 44.40
CA GLY A 53 40.82 -28.20 44.19
C GLY A 53 39.34 -28.52 44.37
N GLN A 54 38.75 -29.09 43.32
CA GLN A 54 37.40 -29.66 43.22
C GLN A 54 37.17 -30.92 44.09
N GLU A 55 35.87 -31.17 44.30
CA GLU A 55 35.15 -32.46 44.35
C GLU A 55 35.14 -33.35 45.61
N ASP A 56 33.90 -33.83 45.84
CA ASP A 56 33.40 -34.99 46.60
C ASP A 56 33.31 -34.92 48.15
N ARG A 57 32.08 -34.94 48.73
CA ARG A 57 31.20 -36.10 49.11
C ARG A 57 31.80 -36.84 50.33
N VAL A 58 31.14 -37.21 51.43
CA VAL A 58 29.82 -37.81 51.78
C VAL A 58 29.67 -37.62 53.32
N GLU A 59 28.48 -37.50 53.95
CA GLU A 59 27.68 -38.57 54.58
C GLU A 59 26.39 -37.90 55.10
N ASP A 60 25.20 -38.25 54.61
CA ASP A 60 24.43 -39.49 54.75
C ASP A 60 23.63 -39.58 56.06
N ASN A 61 22.32 -39.75 55.87
CA ASN A 61 21.41 -40.41 56.80
C ASN A 61 20.13 -40.75 56.02
N GLY A 62 20.08 -41.98 55.52
CA GLY A 62 19.13 -42.95 56.06
C GLY A 62 17.90 -43.26 55.21
N SER A 63 17.97 -44.41 54.56
CA SER A 63 16.95 -45.17 53.83
C SER A 63 16.09 -46.07 54.73
N GLY A 64 14.95 -46.52 54.19
CA GLY A 64 14.29 -47.81 54.49
C GLY A 64 13.11 -48.05 53.53
N TYR A 65 13.17 -49.08 52.66
CA TYR A 65 12.56 -50.44 52.77
C TYR A 65 11.01 -50.43 52.65
N GLU A 66 10.28 -51.33 51.99
CA GLU A 66 10.42 -52.42 51.00
C GLU A 66 8.97 -52.97 50.75
N GLU A 67 8.77 -53.90 49.81
CA GLU A 67 7.55 -54.76 49.57
C GLU A 67 6.32 -54.09 48.87
N GLY A 68 5.59 -54.69 47.92
CA GLY A 68 5.52 -56.06 47.39
C GLY A 68 4.05 -56.55 47.34
N GLU A 69 3.54 -56.89 46.12
CA GLU A 69 2.53 -57.95 45.80
C GLU A 69 1.10 -57.85 46.41
N GLU A 70 -0.02 -58.39 45.90
CA GLU A 70 -0.54 -59.05 44.68
C GLU A 70 -2.08 -59.16 44.86
N ASP A 71 -2.81 -59.19 43.74
CA ASP A 71 -4.02 -59.97 43.41
C ASP A 71 -5.42 -59.92 44.12
N ASP A 72 -6.40 -59.91 43.19
CA ASP A 72 -7.65 -60.68 43.10
C ASP A 72 -8.98 -60.24 43.80
N ARG A 73 -9.90 -59.81 42.91
CA ARG A 73 -11.25 -60.35 42.60
C ARG A 73 -12.50 -60.21 43.51
N ASP A 74 -13.60 -59.97 42.78
CA ASP A 74 -14.99 -60.45 42.89
C ASP A 74 -16.13 -59.61 43.53
N GLY A 75 -17.27 -59.63 42.78
CA GLY A 75 -18.67 -59.40 43.22
C GLY A 75 -19.21 -57.98 43.03
N GLN A 76 -19.94 -57.57 41.98
CA GLN A 76 -21.20 -58.05 41.36
C GLN A 76 -22.50 -57.57 42.07
N GLU A 77 -23.50 -57.24 41.25
CA GLU A 77 -24.95 -56.98 41.50
C GLU A 77 -25.37 -55.55 41.90
N ASP A 78 -26.45 -54.92 41.38
CA ASP A 78 -27.41 -55.24 40.30
C ASP A 78 -28.38 -54.04 40.08
N ARG A 79 -28.87 -53.91 38.83
CA ARG A 79 -30.24 -53.53 38.36
C ARG A 79 -30.80 -52.13 38.69
N GLU A 80 -31.65 -51.49 37.86
CA GLU A 80 -32.79 -51.94 37.03
C GLU A 80 -32.88 -51.09 35.73
N GLU A 81 -33.00 -51.69 34.53
CA GLU A 81 -34.23 -52.04 33.74
C GLU A 81 -34.50 -51.01 32.62
N ASP A 82 -34.34 -51.41 31.35
CA ASP A 82 -35.36 -51.94 30.38
C ASP A 82 -36.20 -50.81 29.74
N ASP A 83 -36.56 -50.79 28.46
CA ASP A 83 -36.73 -51.79 27.40
C ASP A 83 -36.62 -51.04 26.04
N GLY A 84 -36.09 -51.59 24.95
CA GLY A 84 -36.77 -52.60 24.10
C GLY A 84 -37.57 -51.88 22.99
N ASN A 85 -37.04 -51.68 21.78
CA ASN A 85 -36.90 -52.63 20.65
C ASN A 85 -38.23 -52.99 19.93
N GLY A 86 -38.13 -53.08 18.59
CA GLY A 86 -39.17 -53.54 17.65
C GLY A 86 -38.95 -52.91 16.27
N GLN A 87 -38.15 -53.49 15.36
CA GLN A 87 -38.53 -54.51 14.37
C GLN A 87 -39.89 -54.20 13.70
N GLU A 88 -40.08 -54.20 12.38
CA GLU A 88 -39.40 -54.85 11.27
C GLU A 88 -40.13 -54.45 9.95
N VAL A 89 -39.57 -54.88 8.81
CA VAL A 89 -40.23 -55.14 7.50
C VAL A 89 -40.20 -54.06 6.40
N TYR A 90 -39.54 -54.48 5.31
CA TYR A 90 -39.52 -53.99 3.93
C TYR A 90 -40.89 -53.77 3.29
N THR A 91 -41.04 -52.72 2.46
CA THR A 91 -41.46 -52.86 1.04
C THR A 91 -41.26 -51.55 0.26
N GLU A 92 -40.94 -51.74 -1.02
CA GLU A 92 -40.59 -50.79 -2.08
C GLU A 92 -41.69 -49.76 -2.44
N GLY A 93 -41.28 -48.63 -3.05
CA GLY A 93 -42.20 -47.76 -3.79
C GLY A 93 -41.68 -46.35 -4.09
N ASP A 94 -40.94 -46.21 -5.19
CA ASP A 94 -40.79 -45.07 -6.12
C ASP A 94 -41.08 -43.62 -5.68
N GLY A 95 -40.16 -42.72 -6.06
CA GLY A 95 -40.57 -41.36 -6.46
C GLY A 95 -39.58 -40.20 -6.23
N SER A 96 -38.53 -40.15 -7.03
CA SER A 96 -37.91 -38.94 -7.61
C SER A 96 -37.69 -37.66 -6.75
N GLY A 97 -36.40 -37.26 -6.66
CA GLY A 97 -36.00 -35.99 -7.29
C GLY A 97 -35.48 -34.85 -6.41
N ASN A 98 -34.27 -35.03 -5.90
CA ASN A 98 -33.16 -34.07 -5.68
C ASN A 98 -33.43 -32.72 -5.00
N GLU A 99 -32.93 -32.64 -3.77
CA GLU A 99 -32.40 -31.46 -3.09
C GLU A 99 -30.88 -31.35 -3.35
N GLU A 100 -30.37 -30.14 -3.55
CA GLU A 100 -28.95 -29.79 -3.41
C GLU A 100 -28.82 -28.82 -2.23
N GLU A 101 -28.17 -29.26 -1.15
CA GLU A 101 -27.55 -28.40 -0.13
C GLU A 101 -26.24 -29.01 0.38
N GLU A 102 -25.22 -28.15 0.44
CA GLU A 102 -24.19 -27.99 1.48
C GLU A 102 -23.15 -29.07 1.83
N GLY A 103 -22.02 -28.58 2.38
CA GLY A 103 -20.94 -29.34 3.01
C GLY A 103 -19.57 -29.08 2.34
N ASP A 104 -18.75 -28.10 2.72
CA ASP A 104 -17.87 -28.01 3.91
C ASP A 104 -16.97 -29.25 4.13
N GLU A 105 -15.65 -29.05 4.13
CA GLU A 105 -14.61 -29.86 4.82
C GLU A 105 -13.22 -29.21 4.56
N GLN A 106 -12.61 -28.57 5.56
CA GLN A 106 -11.67 -29.11 6.57
C GLN A 106 -10.24 -29.35 6.03
N GLU A 107 -9.30 -28.54 6.54
CA GLU A 107 -7.85 -28.70 6.39
C GLU A 107 -7.34 -29.63 7.49
N ASP A 108 -6.78 -30.78 7.08
CA ASP A 108 -5.98 -31.62 7.97
C ASP A 108 -4.47 -31.32 7.84
N ARG A 109 -3.84 -31.33 9.01
CA ARG A 109 -2.39 -31.34 9.25
C ARG A 109 -1.84 -32.77 9.15
N GLU A 110 -0.51 -32.88 9.27
CA GLU A 110 0.34 -34.08 9.46
C GLU A 110 1.04 -34.55 8.17
N THR A 111 2.32 -34.93 8.11
CA THR A 111 3.41 -35.11 9.09
C THR A 111 4.72 -35.27 8.31
N ASP A 112 5.85 -34.94 8.94
CA ASP A 112 7.19 -35.28 8.46
C ASP A 112 7.40 -36.80 8.44
N GLY A 113 8.03 -37.30 7.37
CA GLY A 113 8.49 -38.68 7.23
C GLY A 113 9.71 -38.74 6.33
N GLU A 114 10.85 -39.08 6.92
CA GLU A 114 12.11 -39.40 6.25
C GLU A 114 11.97 -40.74 5.51
N SER A 115 12.49 -40.83 4.28
CA SER A 115 12.92 -42.11 3.70
C SER A 115 14.06 -41.92 2.71
N GLU A 116 14.98 -42.86 2.79
CA GLU A 116 16.34 -42.90 2.27
C GLU A 116 16.45 -43.12 0.75
N GLN A 117 17.69 -42.98 0.29
CA GLN A 117 18.24 -43.12 -1.07
C GLN A 117 17.97 -44.48 -1.70
N GLU A 118 17.73 -44.51 -3.02
CA GLU A 118 18.29 -45.55 -3.89
C GLU A 118 18.76 -44.94 -5.22
N ASP A 119 20.06 -45.15 -5.47
CA ASP A 119 20.79 -44.82 -6.68
C ASP A 119 20.40 -45.73 -7.84
N LEU A 120 20.24 -45.18 -9.05
CA LEU A 120 20.45 -45.93 -10.30
C LEU A 120 21.16 -45.02 -11.32
N GLU A 121 22.46 -45.28 -11.46
CA GLU A 121 23.31 -44.89 -12.58
C GLU A 121 22.96 -45.72 -13.83
N GLU A 122 23.19 -45.14 -15.02
CA GLU A 122 23.48 -45.73 -16.34
C GLU A 122 22.83 -44.86 -17.44
N ASP A 123 23.41 -44.57 -18.60
CA ASP A 123 24.76 -44.59 -19.14
C ASP A 123 24.66 -43.75 -20.44
N GLY A 124 25.73 -43.08 -20.84
CA GLY A 124 25.75 -42.30 -22.06
C GLY A 124 25.98 -43.18 -23.29
N SER A 125 25.45 -42.76 -24.46
CA SER A 125 26.22 -42.87 -25.70
C SER A 125 25.55 -42.13 -26.86
N GLU A 126 26.32 -41.22 -27.43
CA GLU A 126 26.18 -40.66 -28.78
C GLU A 126 26.37 -41.75 -29.84
N GLN A 127 25.72 -41.61 -31.01
CA GLN A 127 26.13 -42.28 -32.26
C GLN A 127 26.05 -41.31 -33.46
N GLU A 128 27.22 -40.74 -33.77
CA GLU A 128 27.95 -40.61 -35.04
C GLU A 128 27.28 -41.06 -36.38
N GLU A 129 27.22 -40.18 -37.39
CA GLU A 129 28.03 -40.09 -38.65
C GLU A 129 27.50 -40.94 -39.84
N ARG A 130 27.30 -40.47 -41.09
CA ARG A 130 28.23 -39.93 -42.13
C ARG A 130 27.43 -39.43 -43.36
N LYS A 131 27.74 -38.26 -43.95
CA LYS A 131 28.61 -37.94 -45.12
C LYS A 131 28.22 -38.55 -46.48
N GLU A 132 28.02 -37.70 -47.49
CA GLU A 132 28.86 -37.65 -48.71
C GLU A 132 28.61 -36.38 -49.55
N GLU A 133 29.70 -35.84 -50.12
CA GLU A 133 29.85 -34.63 -50.95
C GLU A 133 29.79 -34.96 -52.45
N ASP A 134 29.55 -33.96 -53.33
CA ASP A 134 30.51 -33.54 -54.39
C ASP A 134 29.96 -32.37 -55.26
N GLY A 135 30.83 -31.50 -55.78
CA GLY A 135 30.67 -31.01 -57.15
C GLY A 135 30.66 -29.51 -57.51
N SER A 136 31.64 -28.73 -57.05
CA SER A 136 32.18 -27.43 -57.58
C SER A 136 31.61 -26.71 -58.84
N ARG A 137 31.47 -25.35 -58.77
CA ARG A 137 32.08 -24.36 -59.73
C ARG A 137 31.91 -22.88 -59.32
N GLN A 138 32.95 -22.10 -59.59
CA GLN A 138 33.18 -20.67 -59.28
C GLN A 138 32.27 -19.68 -60.06
N GLY A 139 32.02 -18.49 -59.48
CA GLY A 139 31.59 -17.31 -60.26
C GLY A 139 31.06 -16.10 -59.45
N GLN A 140 31.95 -15.13 -59.19
CA GLN A 140 31.76 -13.66 -59.12
C GLN A 140 30.49 -13.01 -58.48
N ARG A 141 30.72 -12.12 -57.49
CA ARG A 141 29.84 -10.97 -57.14
C ARG A 141 29.82 -9.97 -58.33
N PRO A 142 28.71 -9.26 -58.62
CA PRO A 142 28.35 -8.04 -57.85
C PRO A 142 26.85 -7.71 -57.76
N GLY A 143 26.50 -6.75 -56.88
CA GLY A 143 25.24 -5.98 -56.99
C GLY A 143 24.50 -5.74 -55.69
N LYS A 144 24.78 -4.61 -55.02
CA LYS A 144 23.89 -4.01 -54.03
C LYS A 144 22.63 -3.52 -54.74
N GLU A 145 21.46 -3.98 -54.31
CA GLU A 145 20.27 -3.13 -54.23
C GLU A 145 19.57 -3.33 -52.89
N ARG A 146 19.21 -2.19 -52.31
CA ARG A 146 18.62 -2.01 -50.99
C ARG A 146 17.24 -1.44 -51.26
N SER A 147 16.18 -2.06 -50.76
CA SER A 147 15.02 -1.43 -50.11
C SER A 147 13.74 -2.28 -50.18
N GLN A 148 12.84 -2.01 -49.22
CA GLN A 148 11.43 -2.41 -49.17
C GLN A 148 11.11 -3.87 -48.78
N GLY A 149 11.05 -4.13 -47.47
CA GLY A 149 10.52 -5.41 -46.94
C GLY A 149 9.70 -5.31 -45.65
N ASN A 150 9.46 -4.11 -45.11
CA ASN A 150 8.86 -3.96 -43.77
C ASN A 150 7.44 -3.35 -43.74
N GLU A 151 6.93 -2.79 -44.84
CA GLU A 151 5.55 -2.26 -44.90
C GLU A 151 4.54 -3.30 -45.41
N ASP A 152 4.93 -4.14 -46.37
CA ASP A 152 4.07 -5.20 -46.93
C ASP A 152 3.74 -6.32 -45.93
N SER A 153 4.66 -6.63 -45.00
CA SER A 153 4.47 -7.68 -44.00
C SER A 153 3.45 -7.28 -42.91
N ASN A 154 3.34 -5.99 -42.61
CA ASN A 154 2.37 -5.45 -41.66
C ASN A 154 0.98 -5.29 -42.28
N GLN A 155 0.86 -4.96 -43.58
CA GLN A 155 -0.43 -4.91 -44.27
C GLN A 155 -1.04 -6.30 -44.46
N ARG A 156 -0.25 -7.32 -44.83
CA ARG A 156 -0.71 -8.72 -44.93
C ARG A 156 -1.11 -9.33 -43.59
N LYS A 157 -0.41 -9.02 -42.49
CA LYS A 157 -0.81 -9.45 -41.12
C LYS A 157 -2.15 -8.86 -40.68
N LYS A 158 -2.43 -7.60 -41.05
CA LYS A 158 -3.67 -6.91 -40.70
C LYS A 158 -4.89 -7.48 -41.44
N GLN A 159 -4.72 -7.87 -42.70
CA GLN A 159 -5.78 -8.53 -43.49
C GLN A 159 -6.26 -9.85 -42.86
N HIS A 160 -5.38 -10.64 -42.25
CA HIS A 160 -5.76 -11.92 -41.64
C HIS A 160 -6.30 -11.81 -40.20
N GLU A 161 -6.10 -10.67 -39.51
CA GLU A 161 -6.68 -10.42 -38.17
C GLU A 161 -8.16 -10.00 -38.24
N ASP A 162 -8.57 -9.37 -39.34
CA ASP A 162 -9.96 -8.92 -39.58
C ASP A 162 -10.86 -10.04 -40.14
N ASP A 163 -10.29 -11.17 -40.55
CA ASP A 163 -11.03 -12.36 -40.96
C ASP A 163 -11.91 -12.89 -39.84
N LEU A 164 -13.10 -13.37 -40.18
CA LEU A 164 -13.94 -14.14 -39.26
C LEU A 164 -13.25 -15.46 -38.89
N VAL A 165 -13.52 -15.92 -37.66
CA VAL A 165 -13.03 -17.21 -37.14
C VAL A 165 -13.51 -18.37 -38.03
N TYR A 166 -14.75 -18.30 -38.51
CA TYR A 166 -15.36 -19.15 -39.53
C TYR A 166 -16.48 -18.36 -40.24
N PRO A 167 -17.00 -18.80 -41.39
CA PRO A 167 -18.09 -18.10 -42.08
C PRO A 167 -19.32 -17.91 -41.16
N GLY A 168 -19.75 -16.67 -40.96
CA GLY A 168 -20.85 -16.33 -40.05
C GLY A 168 -20.48 -16.25 -38.56
N ALA A 169 -19.20 -16.36 -38.20
CA ALA A 169 -18.76 -16.23 -36.82
C ALA A 169 -19.06 -14.81 -36.27
N PRO A 170 -19.41 -14.70 -34.97
CA PRO A 170 -19.69 -13.42 -34.35
C PRO A 170 -18.43 -12.58 -34.06
N LEU A 171 -17.23 -13.14 -34.24
CA LEU A 171 -15.96 -12.49 -33.94
C LEU A 171 -14.89 -12.77 -35.00
N THR A 172 -13.91 -11.87 -35.09
CA THR A 172 -12.73 -12.02 -35.95
C THR A 172 -11.63 -12.84 -35.26
N LYS A 173 -10.67 -13.36 -36.05
CA LYS A 173 -9.46 -14.04 -35.54
C LYS A 173 -8.69 -13.13 -34.59
N GLY A 174 -8.54 -11.84 -34.92
CA GLY A 174 -7.89 -10.84 -34.07
C GLY A 174 -8.62 -10.60 -32.74
N GLN A 175 -9.96 -10.55 -32.76
CA GLN A 175 -10.79 -10.44 -31.56
C GLN A 175 -10.67 -11.68 -30.67
N SER A 176 -10.69 -12.88 -31.27
CA SER A 176 -10.55 -14.17 -30.57
C SER A 176 -9.23 -14.27 -29.83
N LEU A 177 -8.13 -13.96 -30.53
CA LEU A 177 -6.79 -13.91 -29.94
C LEU A 177 -6.78 -12.95 -28.74
N LEU A 178 -7.20 -11.69 -28.94
CA LEU A 178 -7.23 -10.68 -27.88
C LEU A 178 -8.00 -11.15 -26.63
N LEU A 179 -9.16 -11.79 -26.80
CA LEU A 179 -9.94 -12.36 -25.69
C LEU A 179 -9.19 -13.50 -24.99
N LEU A 180 -8.54 -14.39 -25.74
CA LEU A 180 -7.77 -15.50 -25.18
C LEU A 180 -6.59 -14.99 -24.34
N MET A 181 -5.87 -13.97 -24.80
CA MET A 181 -4.79 -13.37 -24.03
C MET A 181 -5.32 -12.66 -22.76
N LEU A 182 -6.47 -11.98 -22.84
CA LEU A 182 -7.10 -11.41 -21.66
C LEU A 182 -7.52 -12.47 -20.64
N TYR A 183 -8.02 -13.63 -21.11
CA TYR A 183 -8.34 -14.77 -20.27
C TYR A 183 -7.10 -15.30 -19.54
N VAL A 184 -6.01 -15.53 -20.27
CA VAL A 184 -4.70 -15.94 -19.71
C VAL A 184 -4.24 -14.99 -18.61
N LEU A 185 -4.26 -13.68 -18.89
CA LEU A 185 -3.81 -12.68 -17.93
C LEU A 185 -4.70 -12.59 -16.69
N ARG A 186 -6.02 -12.62 -16.88
CA ARG A 186 -7.01 -12.52 -15.82
C ARG A 186 -6.96 -13.72 -14.88
N HIS A 187 -6.92 -14.91 -15.44
CA HIS A 187 -7.01 -16.17 -14.68
C HIS A 187 -5.64 -16.72 -14.30
N ASN A 188 -4.57 -15.99 -14.59
CA ASN A 188 -3.24 -16.34 -14.15
C ASN A 188 -2.76 -17.71 -14.66
N LEU A 189 -3.14 -18.09 -15.89
CA LEU A 189 -2.86 -19.42 -16.43
C LEU A 189 -1.36 -19.72 -16.42
N THR A 190 -1.01 -20.94 -16.03
CA THR A 190 0.33 -21.50 -16.19
C THR A 190 0.64 -21.73 -17.67
N GLU A 191 1.91 -21.88 -18.03
CA GLU A 191 2.28 -22.17 -19.43
C GLU A 191 1.73 -23.51 -19.90
N VAL A 192 1.65 -24.50 -19.00
CA VAL A 192 1.02 -25.80 -19.25
C VAL A 192 -0.48 -25.63 -19.53
N ALA A 193 -1.21 -24.95 -18.64
CA ALA A 193 -2.64 -24.72 -18.82
C ALA A 193 -2.96 -23.92 -20.09
N LEU A 194 -2.08 -22.98 -20.47
CA LEU A 194 -2.20 -22.28 -21.75
C LEU A 194 -1.96 -23.23 -22.93
N GLN A 195 -0.94 -24.08 -22.87
CA GLN A 195 -0.66 -25.04 -23.94
C GLN A 195 -1.85 -25.99 -24.13
N ASP A 196 -2.41 -26.53 -23.06
CA ASP A 196 -3.59 -27.41 -23.11
C ASP A 196 -4.80 -26.68 -23.71
N LEU A 197 -5.03 -25.43 -23.30
CA LEU A 197 -6.09 -24.59 -23.85
C LEU A 197 -5.92 -24.36 -25.36
N LEU A 198 -4.70 -24.08 -25.82
CA LEU A 198 -4.41 -23.89 -27.25
C LEU A 198 -4.55 -25.18 -28.05
N THR A 199 -4.11 -26.31 -27.50
CA THR A 199 -4.29 -27.63 -28.11
C THR A 199 -5.78 -27.92 -28.27
N MET A 200 -6.58 -27.79 -27.20
CA MET A 200 -8.02 -28.01 -27.25
C MET A 200 -8.73 -27.10 -28.27
N PHE A 201 -8.35 -25.82 -28.34
CA PHE A 201 -8.92 -24.89 -29.33
C PHE A 201 -8.58 -25.28 -30.77
N ASN A 202 -7.37 -25.77 -31.02
CA ASN A 202 -6.97 -26.21 -32.36
C ASN A 202 -7.61 -27.54 -32.78
N GLU A 203 -7.93 -28.43 -31.84
CA GLU A 203 -8.72 -29.64 -32.13
C GLU A 203 -10.16 -29.29 -32.54
N HIS A 204 -10.79 -28.34 -31.85
CA HIS A 204 -12.16 -27.90 -32.19
C HIS A 204 -12.19 -27.01 -33.45
N PHE A 205 -11.18 -26.18 -33.63
CA PHE A 205 -11.08 -25.17 -34.69
C PHE A 205 -9.66 -25.14 -35.28
N PRO A 206 -9.35 -26.04 -36.23
CA PRO A 206 -8.01 -26.16 -36.79
C PRO A 206 -7.49 -24.85 -37.38
N GLY A 207 -6.30 -24.42 -36.93
CA GLY A 207 -5.63 -23.23 -37.45
C GLY A 207 -6.20 -21.89 -36.98
N LEU A 208 -7.13 -21.90 -36.02
CA LEU A 208 -7.74 -20.69 -35.46
C LEU A 208 -6.77 -19.91 -34.56
N VAL A 209 -6.04 -20.62 -33.70
CA VAL A 209 -5.11 -20.03 -32.74
C VAL A 209 -3.72 -20.65 -32.90
N PRO A 210 -2.65 -19.94 -32.53
CA PRO A 210 -1.31 -20.51 -32.56
C PRO A 210 -1.21 -21.86 -31.83
N ALA A 211 -0.56 -22.84 -32.46
CA ALA A 211 -0.50 -24.23 -31.98
C ALA A 211 0.28 -24.41 -30.66
N THR A 212 1.17 -23.47 -30.34
CA THR A 212 2.00 -23.53 -29.14
C THR A 212 1.91 -22.24 -28.35
N SER A 213 2.12 -22.34 -27.03
CA SER A 213 2.24 -21.19 -26.13
C SER A 213 3.32 -20.21 -26.63
N TYR A 214 4.44 -20.71 -27.16
CA TYR A 214 5.49 -19.90 -27.78
C TYR A 214 4.97 -19.09 -28.98
N LEU A 215 4.30 -19.74 -29.93
CA LEU A 215 3.74 -19.07 -31.10
C LEU A 215 2.61 -18.11 -30.71
N PHE A 216 1.83 -18.47 -29.69
CA PHE A 216 0.78 -17.61 -29.14
C PHE A 216 1.35 -16.31 -28.60
N HIS A 217 2.40 -16.37 -27.78
CA HIS A 217 3.08 -15.16 -27.31
C HIS A 217 3.72 -14.38 -28.46
N LYS A 218 4.34 -15.07 -29.43
CA LYS A 218 4.96 -14.45 -30.60
C LYS A 218 3.94 -13.71 -31.49
N ALA A 219 2.69 -14.18 -31.56
CA ALA A 219 1.63 -13.56 -32.35
C ALA A 219 1.32 -12.11 -31.94
N TYR A 220 1.62 -11.73 -30.70
CA TYR A 220 1.44 -10.36 -30.24
C TYR A 220 2.72 -9.50 -30.28
N GLY A 221 3.84 -10.07 -30.71
CA GLY A 221 5.14 -9.41 -30.76
C GLY A 221 5.82 -9.27 -29.39
N GLN A 222 7.02 -8.68 -29.38
CA GLN A 222 7.67 -8.24 -28.15
C GLN A 222 7.01 -6.94 -27.68
N PHE A 223 6.38 -6.98 -26.51
CA PHE A 223 5.64 -5.86 -25.96
C PHE A 223 6.56 -4.83 -25.29
N GLY A 224 7.43 -4.19 -26.06
CA GLY A 224 8.44 -3.29 -25.53
C GLY A 224 9.71 -4.02 -25.12
N GLN A 225 10.77 -3.24 -24.94
CA GLN A 225 12.11 -3.74 -24.64
C GLN A 225 12.41 -3.51 -23.16
N TYR A 226 13.14 -4.43 -22.57
CA TYR A 226 13.71 -4.24 -21.25
C TYR A 226 15.15 -4.74 -21.28
N VAL A 227 16.00 -4.06 -20.53
CA VAL A 227 17.43 -4.36 -20.47
C VAL A 227 17.76 -4.80 -19.05
N PRO A 228 18.42 -5.96 -18.87
CA PRO A 228 18.98 -6.33 -17.59
C PRO A 228 20.23 -5.51 -17.32
N HIS A 229 20.27 -4.93 -16.12
CA HIS A 229 21.39 -4.19 -15.60
C HIS A 229 21.95 -4.90 -14.37
N PHE A 230 23.27 -5.07 -14.34
CA PHE A 230 23.94 -5.93 -13.37
C PHE A 230 24.68 -5.14 -12.30
N TYR A 231 24.87 -5.79 -11.17
CA TYR A 231 25.77 -5.36 -10.10
C TYR A 231 26.65 -6.52 -9.66
N SER A 232 27.81 -6.22 -9.09
CA SER A 232 28.75 -7.23 -8.61
C SER A 232 28.15 -8.01 -7.43
N ILE A 233 28.25 -9.35 -7.46
CA ILE A 233 27.84 -10.20 -6.32
C ILE A 233 28.65 -9.89 -5.06
N ASN A 234 29.94 -9.56 -5.23
CA ASN A 234 30.87 -9.44 -4.10
C ASN A 234 30.82 -8.08 -3.41
N CYS A 235 30.62 -7.00 -4.17
CA CYS A 235 30.71 -5.63 -3.64
C CYS A 235 29.56 -4.72 -4.04
N GLU A 236 28.56 -5.27 -4.76
CA GLU A 236 27.31 -4.57 -5.10
C GLU A 236 27.50 -3.30 -5.94
N SER A 237 28.68 -3.11 -6.55
CA SER A 237 28.96 -2.01 -7.47
C SER A 237 28.25 -2.23 -8.81
N TYR A 238 27.72 -1.14 -9.38
CA TYR A 238 27.02 -1.17 -10.67
C TYR A 238 27.98 -1.58 -11.78
N LEU A 239 27.56 -2.55 -12.60
CA LEU A 239 28.35 -3.04 -13.72
C LEU A 239 27.86 -2.50 -15.06
N GLY A 240 26.56 -2.25 -15.22
CA GLY A 240 26.00 -1.75 -16.47
C GLY A 240 24.98 -2.70 -17.08
N ALA A 241 24.53 -2.37 -18.29
CA ALA A 241 23.70 -3.26 -19.10
C ALA A 241 24.54 -4.46 -19.59
N ILE A 242 23.89 -5.56 -19.97
CA ILE A 242 24.58 -6.76 -20.49
C ILE A 242 25.60 -6.44 -21.60
N GLU A 243 25.28 -5.48 -22.48
CA GLU A 243 26.11 -5.10 -23.62
C GLU A 243 27.33 -4.24 -23.24
N THR A 244 27.29 -3.58 -22.07
CA THR A 244 28.28 -2.59 -21.65
C THR A 244 28.99 -2.96 -20.34
N ALA A 245 28.60 -4.06 -19.71
CA ALA A 245 29.16 -4.49 -18.44
C ALA A 245 30.61 -4.97 -18.60
N PRO A 246 31.54 -4.52 -17.72
CA PRO A 246 32.94 -4.92 -17.79
C PRO A 246 33.13 -6.37 -17.36
N GLN A 247 34.14 -7.06 -17.91
CA GLN A 247 34.51 -8.43 -17.53
C GLN A 247 34.90 -8.56 -16.05
N ASN A 248 35.44 -7.50 -15.44
CA ASN A 248 35.78 -7.46 -14.02
C ASN A 248 35.12 -6.24 -13.38
N CYS A 249 34.65 -6.41 -12.16
CA CYS A 249 34.12 -5.32 -11.37
C CYS A 249 35.19 -4.23 -11.18
N PRO A 250 34.91 -2.96 -11.54
CA PRO A 250 35.88 -1.88 -11.40
C PRO A 250 36.36 -1.68 -9.96
N SER A 251 35.47 -1.89 -8.99
CA SER A 251 35.69 -1.66 -7.55
C SER A 251 36.41 -2.82 -6.86
N CYS A 252 35.92 -4.06 -6.98
CA CYS A 252 36.45 -5.21 -6.24
C CYS A 252 37.26 -6.20 -7.08
N LYS A 253 37.37 -5.96 -8.40
CA LYS A 253 38.06 -6.81 -9.38
C LYS A 253 37.48 -8.22 -9.57
N ALA A 254 36.45 -8.60 -8.82
CA ALA A 254 35.75 -9.86 -9.02
C ALA A 254 35.24 -9.98 -10.46
N GLU A 255 35.34 -11.18 -11.03
CA GLU A 255 34.87 -11.50 -12.36
C GLU A 255 33.34 -11.33 -12.45
N PHE A 256 32.90 -10.69 -13.53
CA PHE A 256 31.50 -10.56 -13.88
C PHE A 256 31.12 -11.69 -14.83
N ASP A 257 30.24 -12.57 -14.34
CA ASP A 257 29.59 -13.57 -15.17
C ASP A 257 28.09 -13.32 -15.18
N THR A 258 27.50 -13.31 -16.38
CA THR A 258 26.08 -12.97 -16.57
C THR A 258 25.18 -14.04 -15.94
N GLU A 259 25.48 -15.32 -16.15
CA GLU A 259 24.63 -16.41 -15.69
C GLU A 259 24.67 -16.54 -14.16
N LYS A 260 25.87 -16.45 -13.58
CA LYS A 260 26.11 -16.41 -12.14
C LYS A 260 25.36 -15.25 -11.49
N ASN A 261 25.40 -14.05 -12.09
CA ASN A 261 24.66 -12.91 -11.57
C ASN A 261 23.15 -13.07 -11.70
N LEU A 262 22.64 -13.65 -12.80
CA LEU A 262 21.21 -13.95 -12.94
C LEU A 262 20.74 -14.94 -11.87
N ARG A 263 21.51 -16.03 -11.64
CA ARG A 263 21.23 -17.03 -10.60
C ARG A 263 21.29 -16.44 -9.20
N ALA A 264 22.25 -15.55 -8.94
CA ALA A 264 22.41 -14.86 -7.66
C ALA A 264 21.39 -13.71 -7.46
N GLY A 265 20.49 -13.44 -8.41
CA GLY A 265 19.58 -12.29 -8.35
C GLY A 265 20.30 -10.94 -8.39
N SER A 266 21.52 -10.92 -8.90
CA SER A 266 22.42 -9.76 -8.95
C SER A 266 22.19 -8.85 -10.17
N TYR A 267 20.91 -8.52 -10.43
CA TYR A 267 20.49 -7.64 -11.51
C TYR A 267 19.18 -6.89 -11.22
N PHE A 268 18.83 -5.92 -12.06
CA PHE A 268 17.52 -5.27 -12.14
C PHE A 268 17.11 -5.06 -13.60
N LEU A 269 15.83 -4.86 -13.86
CA LEU A 269 15.31 -4.66 -15.21
C LEU A 269 14.94 -3.19 -15.45
N VAL A 270 15.43 -2.62 -16.54
CA VAL A 270 15.06 -1.28 -17.01
C VAL A 270 14.12 -1.41 -18.20
N LEU A 271 12.91 -0.89 -18.07
CA LEU A 271 11.93 -0.84 -19.15
C LEU A 271 12.27 0.31 -20.12
N ILE A 272 12.44 0.01 -21.40
CA ILE A 272 12.61 0.99 -22.47
C ILE A 272 11.23 1.29 -23.06
N PHE A 273 10.77 2.53 -22.87
CA PHE A 273 9.52 3.00 -23.44
C PHE A 273 9.79 3.92 -24.63
N SER A 274 9.44 3.47 -25.83
CA SER A 274 9.34 4.36 -26.98
C SER A 274 8.06 5.20 -26.85
N VAL A 275 8.18 6.45 -26.38
CA VAL A 275 7.05 7.38 -26.14
C VAL A 275 6.37 7.87 -27.44
N GLY A 276 6.70 7.27 -28.58
CA GLY A 276 6.43 7.84 -29.90
C GLY A 276 5.02 7.64 -30.49
N LYS A 277 4.08 6.92 -29.87
CA LYS A 277 2.76 6.69 -30.48
C LYS A 277 1.63 6.73 -29.46
N ASN A 278 0.96 7.89 -29.40
CA ASN A 278 -0.30 8.19 -28.70
C ASN A 278 -0.23 8.67 -27.25
N ILE A 279 0.44 9.82 -27.01
CA ILE A 279 -0.07 10.74 -25.97
C ILE A 279 -1.28 11.46 -26.60
N LYS A 280 -2.44 10.80 -26.61
CA LYS A 280 -3.70 11.51 -26.89
C LYS A 280 -4.04 12.27 -25.61
N ARG A 281 -4.17 13.60 -25.69
CA ARG A 281 -4.98 14.36 -24.73
C ARG A 281 -6.39 13.75 -24.78
N SER A 282 -6.69 12.79 -23.90
CA SER A 282 -8.00 12.15 -23.84
C SER A 282 -9.03 13.17 -23.37
N SER A 283 -9.65 13.85 -24.32
CA SER A 283 -10.92 14.54 -24.13
C SER A 283 -12.03 13.48 -24.24
N ARG A 284 -12.48 13.00 -23.08
CA ARG A 284 -13.68 12.17 -22.89
C ARG A 284 -13.68 10.79 -23.57
N VAL A 285 -12.99 9.80 -22.97
CA VAL A 285 -13.53 8.43 -22.80
C VAL A 285 -13.00 7.86 -21.47
N ASP A 286 -13.87 7.21 -20.71
CA ASP A 286 -13.65 6.43 -19.47
C ASP A 286 -13.60 7.14 -18.11
N LYS A 287 -14.73 7.75 -17.80
CA LYS A 287 -15.22 8.01 -16.44
C LYS A 287 -15.22 6.72 -15.60
N TRP A 288 -14.37 6.72 -14.55
CA TRP A 288 -14.38 5.88 -13.34
C TRP A 288 -13.66 4.51 -13.36
N GLY A 289 -12.33 4.57 -13.49
CA GLY A 289 -11.36 3.79 -12.68
C GLY A 289 -10.26 4.69 -12.11
N LEU A 290 -10.51 6.01 -12.11
CA LEU A 290 -9.48 7.04 -12.01
C LEU A 290 -9.88 8.20 -11.07
N MET A 291 -10.87 8.02 -10.19
CA MET A 291 -11.21 9.06 -9.21
C MET A 291 -10.57 8.82 -7.86
N THR A 292 -9.24 8.74 -7.96
CA THR A 292 -8.24 9.40 -7.10
C THR A 292 -7.03 9.89 -7.92
N TYR A 293 -7.10 9.89 -9.25
CA TYR A 293 -5.94 10.06 -10.15
C TYR A 293 -6.25 10.92 -11.37
N GLN A 294 -7.23 11.84 -11.31
CA GLN A 294 -7.72 12.55 -12.49
C GLN A 294 -6.95 13.83 -12.87
N SER A 295 -6.01 14.27 -12.04
CA SER A 295 -4.90 15.16 -12.45
C SER A 295 -3.65 14.38 -12.90
N CYS A 296 -3.71 13.04 -12.93
CA CYS A 296 -2.58 12.15 -13.13
C CYS A 296 -2.68 11.25 -14.38
N GLY A 297 -3.40 11.64 -15.43
CA GLY A 297 -3.43 10.86 -16.69
C GLY A 297 -2.04 10.76 -17.34
N ILE A 298 -1.31 11.86 -17.37
CA ILE A 298 0.10 11.89 -17.80
C ILE A 298 0.99 11.34 -16.67
N VAL A 299 0.68 11.69 -15.43
CA VAL A 299 1.49 11.32 -14.26
C VAL A 299 1.42 9.82 -13.95
N MET A 300 0.41 9.03 -14.35
CA MET A 300 0.37 7.57 -14.13
C MET A 300 1.24 6.80 -15.12
N GLU A 301 1.30 7.21 -16.39
CA GLU A 301 2.30 6.67 -17.33
C GLU A 301 3.73 7.01 -16.88
N PHE A 302 3.90 8.18 -16.25
CA PHE A 302 5.17 8.64 -15.68
C PHE A 302 5.48 8.14 -14.26
N ARG A 303 4.46 7.75 -13.46
CA ARG A 303 4.62 7.14 -12.11
C ARG A 303 5.13 5.71 -12.20
N PHE A 304 5.03 5.11 -13.37
CA PHE A 304 5.68 3.85 -13.73
C PHE A 304 7.11 4.03 -14.28
N LEU A 305 7.59 5.26 -14.49
CA LEU A 305 8.97 5.47 -14.91
C LEU A 305 9.93 5.22 -13.74
N LYS A 306 10.43 3.98 -13.75
CA LYS A 306 11.74 3.47 -13.31
C LYS A 306 11.70 2.53 -12.10
N VAL A 307 11.88 1.26 -12.47
CA VAL A 307 12.27 0.08 -11.69
C VAL A 307 11.14 -0.63 -10.95
N ILE A 308 10.64 -1.70 -11.58
CA ILE A 308 9.97 -2.81 -10.87
C ILE A 308 11.05 -3.48 -10.01
N MET A 309 11.00 -3.27 -8.70
CA MET A 309 11.98 -3.82 -7.75
C MET A 309 11.46 -5.13 -7.15
N PHE A 310 12.08 -6.26 -7.52
CA PHE A 310 12.02 -7.51 -6.75
C PHE A 310 13.45 -7.92 -6.42
N ARG A 311 13.72 -8.25 -5.16
CA ARG A 311 14.94 -8.96 -4.76
C ARG A 311 14.54 -10.26 -4.07
N TYR A 312 15.16 -11.35 -4.48
CA TYR A 312 14.93 -12.70 -3.98
C TYR A 312 15.96 -13.06 -2.91
N GLY A 313 15.49 -13.54 -1.77
CA GLY A 313 16.28 -14.20 -0.72
C GLY A 313 15.40 -15.29 -0.11
N GLN A 314 15.93 -16.50 0.03
CA GLN A 314 15.18 -17.71 0.40
C GLN A 314 14.45 -17.57 1.75
N SER A 315 13.31 -18.26 1.83
CA SER A 315 12.39 -18.37 2.96
C SER A 315 11.50 -17.16 3.22
N SER A 316 10.24 -17.27 2.74
CA SER A 316 9.12 -16.32 2.83
C SER A 316 9.29 -15.02 2.05
N VAL A 317 8.33 -14.72 1.15
CA VAL A 317 8.24 -13.47 0.37
C VAL A 317 8.01 -12.30 1.33
N LYS A 318 9.10 -11.83 1.96
CA LYS A 318 9.20 -10.57 2.66
C LYS A 318 9.66 -9.53 1.66
N LEU A 319 8.76 -8.60 1.31
CA LEU A 319 9.11 -7.30 0.77
C LEU A 319 10.25 -6.71 1.63
N LEU A 320 11.41 -6.52 1.01
CA LEU A 320 12.67 -6.01 1.57
C LEU A 320 12.76 -6.10 3.11
N SER A 321 13.01 -7.29 3.64
CA SER A 321 13.60 -7.39 4.98
C SER A 321 15.07 -7.03 4.89
N CYS A 322 15.37 -5.82 5.34
CA CYS A 322 16.61 -5.39 6.02
C CYS A 322 17.73 -6.45 6.01
N HIS A 323 18.57 -6.48 4.97
CA HIS A 323 19.98 -6.92 4.98
C HIS A 323 20.58 -6.74 3.56
N GLN A 324 21.06 -5.53 3.25
CA GLN A 324 22.20 -5.18 2.35
C GLN A 324 22.07 -3.70 1.94
N ALA A 325 22.86 -2.86 2.60
CA ALA A 325 22.80 -1.40 2.53
C ALA A 325 23.53 -0.79 1.31
N THR A 326 24.29 -1.58 0.54
CA THR A 326 25.10 -1.10 -0.60
C THR A 326 24.37 -1.25 -1.92
N VAL A 327 23.66 -2.36 -2.13
CA VAL A 327 22.68 -2.64 -3.20
C VAL A 327 21.78 -1.42 -3.43
N GLN A 328 21.06 -0.94 -2.42
CA GLN A 328 20.13 0.20 -2.56
C GLN A 328 20.82 1.51 -3.01
N GLY A 329 22.05 1.78 -2.58
CA GLY A 329 22.78 2.98 -2.99
C GLY A 329 23.04 2.99 -4.50
N THR A 330 23.54 1.87 -5.03
CA THR A 330 23.97 1.70 -6.41
C THR A 330 22.85 1.82 -7.46
N TYR A 331 21.67 1.21 -7.25
CA TYR A 331 20.55 1.39 -8.22
C TYR A 331 20.04 2.81 -8.27
N ALA A 332 20.07 3.44 -7.10
CA ALA A 332 19.62 4.79 -6.97
C ALA A 332 20.46 5.67 -7.91
N TYR A 333 21.80 5.54 -7.93
CA TYR A 333 22.69 6.23 -8.89
C TYR A 333 22.22 6.14 -10.35
N HIS A 334 21.88 4.94 -10.86
CA HIS A 334 21.41 4.80 -12.24
C HIS A 334 20.03 5.45 -12.45
N ALA A 335 19.09 5.22 -11.53
CA ALA A 335 17.77 5.85 -11.58
C ALA A 335 17.88 7.38 -11.54
N TYR A 336 18.82 7.94 -10.79
CA TYR A 336 19.05 9.39 -10.67
C TYR A 336 19.64 10.00 -11.93
N GLY A 337 20.65 9.38 -12.57
CA GLY A 337 21.17 9.86 -13.84
C GLY A 337 20.06 9.96 -14.90
N LEU A 338 19.18 8.96 -14.87
CA LEU A 338 17.98 8.86 -15.66
C LEU A 338 16.91 9.93 -15.30
N LEU A 339 16.76 10.32 -14.04
CA LEU A 339 15.87 11.41 -13.63
C LEU A 339 16.45 12.78 -13.99
N LYS A 340 17.77 12.94 -13.84
CA LYS A 340 18.52 14.13 -14.23
C LYS A 340 18.39 14.40 -15.73
N GLU A 341 18.48 13.35 -16.56
CA GLU A 341 18.25 13.44 -18.00
C GLU A 341 16.81 13.91 -18.31
N LEU A 342 15.80 13.34 -17.64
CA LEU A 342 14.40 13.74 -17.81
C LEU A 342 14.12 15.18 -17.34
N GLN A 343 14.86 15.66 -16.36
CA GLN A 343 14.77 17.04 -15.88
C GLN A 343 15.44 18.02 -16.86
N GLN A 344 16.63 17.68 -17.36
CA GLN A 344 17.43 18.59 -18.17
C GLN A 344 16.99 18.57 -19.65
N ILE A 345 16.88 17.38 -20.24
CA ILE A 345 16.56 17.15 -21.65
C ILE A 345 15.04 17.01 -21.84
N GLY A 346 14.39 16.21 -21.01
CA GLY A 346 12.97 15.87 -21.13
C GLY A 346 12.67 14.87 -22.25
N ILE A 347 11.38 14.63 -22.49
CA ILE A 347 10.90 13.68 -23.50
C ILE A 347 10.21 14.44 -24.62
N LYS A 348 10.66 14.17 -25.85
CA LYS A 348 10.03 14.66 -27.06
C LYS A 348 8.89 13.75 -27.49
N TRP A 349 7.74 14.33 -27.81
CA TRP A 349 6.58 13.61 -28.32
C TRP A 349 5.79 14.48 -29.30
N ARG A 350 4.92 13.87 -30.10
CA ARG A 350 4.02 14.59 -31.01
C ARG A 350 2.58 14.41 -30.58
N ASP A 351 1.81 15.48 -30.60
CA ASP A 351 0.38 15.42 -30.30
C ASP A 351 -0.44 14.89 -31.49
N SER A 352 -1.77 14.88 -31.34
CA SER A 352 -2.69 14.44 -32.38
C SER A 352 -2.67 15.30 -33.64
N GLU A 353 -2.13 16.52 -33.56
CA GLU A 353 -1.98 17.47 -34.67
C GLU A 353 -0.55 17.41 -35.25
N ASN A 354 0.25 16.42 -34.81
CA ASN A 354 1.63 16.20 -35.22
C ASN A 354 2.62 17.31 -34.79
N VAL A 355 2.22 18.16 -33.85
CA VAL A 355 3.06 19.22 -33.27
C VAL A 355 4.03 18.59 -32.27
N GLU A 356 5.31 18.95 -32.36
CA GLU A 356 6.33 18.45 -31.45
C GLU A 356 6.31 19.21 -30.11
N HIS A 357 6.24 18.45 -29.02
CA HIS A 357 6.29 18.93 -27.65
C HIS A 357 7.49 18.31 -26.93
N THR A 358 8.05 19.03 -25.96
CA THR A 358 9.03 18.48 -25.02
C THR A 358 8.49 18.60 -23.60
N SER A 359 8.35 17.47 -22.91
CA SER A 359 7.91 17.42 -21.52
C SER A 359 9.09 17.06 -20.61
N LYS A 360 9.41 17.96 -19.68
CA LYS A 360 10.43 17.74 -18.64
C LYS A 360 9.79 17.16 -17.38
N VAL A 361 10.52 16.29 -16.69
CA VAL A 361 10.06 15.65 -15.45
C VAL A 361 10.91 16.14 -14.29
N HIS A 362 10.25 16.71 -13.29
CA HIS A 362 10.89 17.20 -12.08
C HIS A 362 10.52 16.31 -10.90
N SER A 363 11.51 15.68 -10.28
CA SER A 363 11.33 14.96 -9.03
C SER A 363 11.34 15.95 -7.88
N LEU A 364 10.18 16.16 -7.27
CA LEU A 364 10.02 17.13 -6.18
C LEU A 364 9.97 16.46 -4.80
N LEU A 365 9.46 15.23 -4.74
CA LEU A 365 9.16 14.52 -3.49
C LEU A 365 9.51 13.03 -3.56
N CYS A 366 9.95 12.48 -2.43
CA CYS A 366 10.20 11.06 -2.20
C CYS A 366 9.49 10.60 -0.91
N SER A 367 8.44 9.77 -1.08
CA SER A 367 7.80 9.05 0.02
C SER A 367 8.59 7.79 0.34
N SER A 368 9.22 7.77 1.51
CA SER A 368 10.00 6.63 2.00
C SER A 368 9.85 6.47 3.52
N ASP A 369 9.86 5.22 3.97
CA ASP A 369 9.85 4.90 5.39
C ASP A 369 11.19 5.29 6.06
N SER A 370 11.21 5.21 7.39
CA SER A 370 12.38 5.57 8.20
C SER A 370 13.59 4.66 8.00
N ILE A 371 13.43 3.48 7.39
CA ILE A 371 14.52 2.52 7.14
C ILE A 371 15.18 2.84 5.78
N ALA A 372 14.38 3.12 4.76
CA ALA A 372 14.85 3.44 3.41
C ALA A 372 15.38 4.86 3.29
N ARG A 373 14.80 5.83 4.00
CA ARG A 373 15.16 7.25 3.87
C ARG A 373 16.65 7.54 4.12
N PRO A 374 17.30 6.99 5.17
CA PRO A 374 18.73 7.22 5.40
C PRO A 374 19.64 6.66 4.31
N LEU A 375 19.19 5.63 3.58
CA LEU A 375 19.93 5.05 2.47
C LEU A 375 19.90 5.97 1.26
N LEU A 376 18.74 6.57 0.98
CA LEU A 376 18.57 7.55 -0.10
C LEU A 376 19.32 8.86 0.19
N ARG A 377 19.35 9.29 1.46
CA ARG A 377 19.99 10.54 1.90
C ARG A 377 21.46 10.42 2.24
N ASN A 378 22.00 9.21 2.22
CA ASN A 378 23.33 8.90 2.74
C ASN A 378 23.57 9.42 4.17
N THR A 379 22.62 9.16 5.07
CA THR A 379 22.66 9.53 6.49
C THR A 379 22.73 8.30 7.40
N LYS A 380 22.99 8.52 8.69
CA LYS A 380 22.85 7.51 9.74
C LYS A 380 21.39 7.08 9.86
N GLN A 381 21.17 5.83 10.25
CA GLN A 381 19.83 5.33 10.54
C GLN A 381 19.15 6.11 11.67
N PHE A 382 17.83 6.02 11.74
CA PHE A 382 16.97 6.72 12.69
C PHE A 382 17.28 6.47 14.18
N ASN A 383 18.01 5.40 14.50
CA ASN A 383 18.47 5.09 15.86
C ASN A 383 19.88 5.62 16.16
N GLY A 384 20.57 6.17 15.16
CA GLY A 384 21.91 6.74 15.29
C GLY A 384 21.91 8.16 15.86
N LYS A 385 23.09 8.61 16.30
CA LYS A 385 23.29 10.02 16.69
C LYS A 385 23.03 10.94 15.51
N TYR A 386 22.23 11.99 15.72
CA TYR A 386 21.70 12.90 14.71
C TYR A 386 20.93 12.17 13.60
N GLY A 387 20.29 11.04 13.92
CA GLY A 387 19.57 10.20 12.97
C GLY A 387 18.25 10.79 12.45
N CYS A 388 17.78 11.91 13.01
CA CYS A 388 16.59 12.57 12.48
C CYS A 388 16.90 13.29 11.16
N ASP A 389 16.01 13.06 10.20
CA ASP A 389 16.15 13.59 8.85
C ASP A 389 15.76 15.07 8.72
N PHE A 390 15.02 15.60 9.70
CA PHE A 390 14.36 16.91 9.66
C PHE A 390 14.93 17.91 10.67
N CYS A 391 15.57 17.44 11.74
CA CYS A 391 16.19 18.30 12.76
C CYS A 391 17.52 17.73 13.25
N LEU A 392 18.24 18.52 14.04
CA LEU A 392 19.55 18.20 14.61
C LEU A 392 19.46 17.63 16.04
N HIS A 393 18.34 16.99 16.38
CA HIS A 393 18.19 16.28 17.64
C HIS A 393 19.30 15.22 17.80
N TYR A 394 19.93 15.16 18.98
CA TYR A 394 21.09 14.28 19.21
C TYR A 394 20.76 12.80 19.01
N GLY A 395 19.62 12.32 19.51
CA GLY A 395 19.15 10.94 19.28
C GLY A 395 20.13 9.88 19.83
N GLY A 396 20.31 8.76 19.12
CA GLY A 396 21.18 7.67 19.59
C GLY A 396 20.53 6.74 20.62
N GLY A 397 19.19 6.72 20.67
CA GLY A 397 18.39 6.06 21.69
C GLY A 397 16.96 6.64 21.68
N PRO A 398 16.34 6.87 22.84
CA PRO A 398 15.09 7.63 22.91
C PRO A 398 15.25 9.08 22.42
N TYR A 399 14.18 9.63 21.84
CA TYR A 399 14.12 11.01 21.37
C TYR A 399 13.41 11.89 22.41
N ILE A 400 14.10 12.18 23.51
CA ILE A 400 13.55 12.92 24.64
C ILE A 400 13.20 14.36 24.23
N TRP A 401 12.19 14.95 24.86
CA TRP A 401 11.84 16.34 24.57
C TRP A 401 12.96 17.29 25.03
N GLU A 402 13.51 18.09 24.11
CA GLU A 402 14.54 19.09 24.40
C GLU A 402 13.92 20.50 24.50
N THR A 403 14.52 21.38 25.31
CA THR A 403 14.10 22.79 25.39
C THR A 403 15.35 23.68 25.48
N PRO A 404 15.59 24.57 24.49
CA PRO A 404 14.77 24.82 23.29
C PRO A 404 14.71 23.61 22.35
N ASP A 405 13.75 23.60 21.43
CA ASP A 405 13.65 22.53 20.43
C ASP A 405 14.95 22.42 19.61
N PRO A 406 15.32 21.21 19.16
CA PRO A 406 16.49 21.04 18.32
C PRO A 406 16.34 21.84 17.01
N PRO A 407 17.40 22.49 16.51
CA PRO A 407 17.35 23.23 15.26
C PRO A 407 16.90 22.33 14.10
N LEU A 408 16.06 22.87 13.22
CA LEU A 408 15.68 22.20 11.99
C LEU A 408 16.88 22.13 11.04
N ARG A 409 16.95 21.06 10.24
CA ARG A 409 17.97 20.97 9.20
C ARG A 409 17.61 21.93 8.06
N THR A 410 18.63 22.57 7.50
CA THR A 410 18.51 23.37 6.27
C THR A 410 19.20 22.65 5.12
N GLU A 411 18.82 23.01 3.89
CA GLU A 411 19.47 22.46 2.69
C GLU A 411 20.96 22.83 2.65
N THR A 412 21.28 24.08 2.98
CA THR A 412 22.64 24.61 3.03
C THR A 412 23.50 23.85 4.04
N ASP A 413 22.99 23.64 5.26
CA ASP A 413 23.72 22.87 6.26
C ASP A 413 23.87 21.40 5.87
N HIS A 414 22.82 20.80 5.30
CA HIS A 414 22.90 19.41 4.84
C HIS A 414 23.96 19.25 3.75
N PHE A 415 24.03 20.17 2.79
CA PHE A 415 25.08 20.21 1.78
C PHE A 415 26.47 20.31 2.41
N ARG A 416 26.67 21.25 3.33
CA ARG A 416 27.95 21.43 4.05
C ARG A 416 28.34 20.17 4.82
N HIS A 417 27.41 19.58 5.57
CA HIS A 417 27.66 18.33 6.30
C HIS A 417 28.00 17.18 5.36
N ALA A 418 27.34 17.08 4.20
CA ALA A 418 27.61 16.06 3.21
C ALA A 418 29.01 16.18 2.59
N MET A 419 29.49 17.40 2.33
CA MET A 419 30.83 17.64 1.78
C MET A 419 31.96 17.38 2.78
N LEU A 420 31.70 17.61 4.07
CA LEU A 420 32.68 17.41 5.14
C LEU A 420 32.71 15.97 5.69
N ALA A 421 31.63 15.22 5.50
CA ALA A 421 31.49 13.88 6.06
C ALA A 421 32.21 12.81 5.24
N THR A 422 32.69 11.79 5.94
CA THR A 422 33.08 10.51 5.35
C THR A 422 32.25 9.38 5.97
N PRO A 423 32.17 8.19 5.34
CA PRO A 423 31.47 7.06 5.94
C PRO A 423 31.97 6.70 7.35
N ALA A 424 33.27 6.86 7.59
CA ALA A 424 33.90 6.61 8.89
C ALA A 424 33.69 7.76 9.89
N GLN A 425 33.59 9.01 9.41
CA GLN A 425 33.39 10.21 10.22
C GLN A 425 32.16 11.00 9.75
N PRO A 426 30.94 10.59 10.16
CA PRO A 426 29.71 11.29 9.78
C PRO A 426 29.56 12.62 10.52
N VAL A 427 29.21 13.69 9.80
CA VAL A 427 28.99 15.03 10.36
C VAL A 427 27.50 15.27 10.56
N MET A 428 27.08 15.53 11.80
CA MET A 428 25.67 15.73 12.15
C MET A 428 24.75 14.66 11.54
N GLY A 429 25.18 13.40 11.56
CA GLY A 429 24.44 12.25 11.03
C GLY A 429 24.52 12.05 9.52
N VAL A 430 25.11 12.96 8.75
CA VAL A 430 25.35 12.80 7.30
C VAL A 430 26.66 12.04 7.08
N LYS A 431 26.68 11.04 6.20
CA LYS A 431 27.84 10.18 5.95
C LYS A 431 28.62 10.56 4.69
N GLY A 432 28.07 11.44 3.87
CA GLY A 432 28.65 11.92 2.63
C GLY A 432 27.56 12.45 1.68
N PRO A 433 27.93 12.86 0.45
CA PRO A 433 26.95 13.25 -0.56
C PRO A 433 25.96 12.14 -0.88
N SER A 434 24.71 12.54 -1.09
CA SER A 434 23.72 11.72 -1.77
C SER A 434 23.67 12.11 -3.25
N PRO A 435 23.49 11.17 -4.17
CA PRO A 435 23.34 11.51 -5.59
C PRO A 435 22.08 12.32 -5.90
N LEU A 436 21.07 12.26 -5.01
CA LEU A 436 19.87 13.09 -5.12
C LEU A 436 20.18 14.58 -5.04
N MET A 437 21.32 14.96 -4.45
CA MET A 437 21.78 16.34 -4.40
C MET A 437 22.09 16.92 -5.79
N GLU A 438 22.24 16.10 -6.82
CA GLU A 438 22.44 16.56 -8.20
C GLU A 438 21.14 16.95 -8.91
N LEU A 439 19.98 16.60 -8.34
CA LEU A 439 18.68 16.94 -8.92
C LEU A 439 18.30 18.36 -8.52
N GLU A 440 18.44 19.33 -9.42
CA GLU A 440 18.25 20.76 -9.11
C GLU A 440 16.85 21.10 -8.56
N SER A 441 15.84 20.27 -8.85
CA SER A 441 14.45 20.47 -8.39
C SER A 441 14.10 19.71 -7.12
N PHE A 442 15.02 18.91 -6.58
CA PHE A 442 14.80 18.09 -5.39
C PHE A 442 15.52 18.68 -4.19
N ASN A 443 14.77 19.03 -3.15
CA ASN A 443 15.33 19.52 -1.90
C ASN A 443 15.59 18.35 -0.93
N MET A 444 16.82 18.20 -0.44
CA MET A 444 17.19 17.08 0.43
C MET A 444 16.51 17.10 1.80
N ILE A 445 16.01 18.26 2.27
CA ILE A 445 15.23 18.34 3.52
C ILE A 445 13.74 18.18 3.26
N THR A 446 13.15 19.06 2.45
CA THR A 446 11.71 19.12 2.26
C THR A 446 11.21 18.13 1.22
N GLY A 447 12.05 17.67 0.28
CA GLY A 447 11.69 16.65 -0.71
C GLY A 447 11.46 15.27 -0.09
N PHE A 448 11.90 15.05 1.15
CA PHE A 448 11.49 13.87 1.92
C PHE A 448 10.38 14.23 2.91
N VAL A 449 9.49 13.26 3.15
CA VAL A 449 8.35 13.44 4.07
C VAL A 449 8.38 12.40 5.20
N PRO A 450 7.93 12.75 6.42
CA PRO A 450 7.63 11.77 7.44
C PRO A 450 6.40 10.98 6.98
N GLU A 451 6.62 9.78 6.46
CA GLU A 451 5.57 8.97 5.84
C GLU A 451 4.56 8.48 6.89
N TYR A 452 3.29 8.83 6.71
CA TYR A 452 2.23 8.69 7.70
C TYR A 452 1.86 7.23 8.01
N GLN A 453 1.82 6.34 7.01
CA GLN A 453 1.48 4.94 7.21
C GLN A 453 2.45 4.25 8.18
N HIS A 454 3.75 4.43 7.97
CA HIS A 454 4.80 3.80 8.77
C HIS A 454 5.06 4.55 10.08
N SER A 455 5.10 5.88 10.05
CA SER A 455 5.41 6.67 11.26
C SER A 455 4.24 6.75 12.23
N VAL A 456 3.00 6.93 11.76
CA VAL A 456 1.83 7.14 12.62
C VAL A 456 1.06 5.85 12.85
N CYS A 457 0.65 5.15 11.80
CA CYS A 457 -0.21 3.97 11.93
C CYS A 457 0.57 2.76 12.48
N LEU A 458 1.61 2.33 11.76
CA LEU A 458 2.47 1.21 12.20
C LEU A 458 3.48 1.60 13.29
N GLY A 459 3.76 2.89 13.43
CA GLY A 459 4.70 3.43 14.40
C GLY A 459 4.02 3.81 15.72
N VAL A 460 3.56 5.05 15.82
CA VAL A 460 3.02 5.60 17.08
C VAL A 460 1.77 4.85 17.57
N THR A 461 0.79 4.59 16.70
CA THR A 461 -0.48 3.97 17.09
C THR A 461 -0.29 2.55 17.60
N LYS A 462 0.51 1.76 16.87
CA LYS A 462 0.91 0.42 17.31
C LYS A 462 1.66 0.48 18.64
N GLN A 463 2.62 1.41 18.77
CA GLN A 463 3.41 1.55 19.98
C GLN A 463 2.55 1.86 21.22
N ILE A 464 1.69 2.89 21.17
CA ILE A 464 0.85 3.26 22.32
C ILE A 464 -0.12 2.14 22.69
N THR A 465 -0.66 1.43 21.69
CA THR A 465 -1.55 0.31 21.94
C THR A 465 -0.82 -0.88 22.57
N SER A 466 0.43 -1.14 22.18
CA SER A 466 1.29 -2.12 22.84
C SER A 466 1.61 -1.74 24.29
N LEU A 467 1.88 -0.46 24.57
CA LEU A 467 2.06 0.01 25.95
C LEU A 467 0.82 -0.30 26.81
N TRP A 468 -0.38 -0.08 26.26
CA TRP A 468 -1.63 -0.34 26.96
C TRP A 468 -1.92 -1.84 27.16
N LEU A 469 -1.51 -2.73 26.26
CA LEU A 469 -1.99 -4.12 26.26
C LEU A 469 -0.93 -5.19 26.57
N ASP A 470 0.36 -4.90 26.46
CA ASP A 470 1.41 -5.90 26.68
C ASP A 470 1.59 -6.19 28.18
N SER A 471 1.56 -7.46 28.57
CA SER A 471 1.59 -7.91 29.98
C SER A 471 2.83 -7.47 30.75
N LYS A 472 3.94 -7.17 30.07
CA LYS A 472 5.13 -6.58 30.69
C LYS A 472 4.86 -5.25 31.40
N HIS A 473 3.78 -4.55 31.02
CA HIS A 473 3.35 -3.30 31.63
C HIS A 473 2.25 -3.47 32.69
N HIS A 474 1.99 -4.67 33.21
CA HIS A 474 0.88 -4.91 34.16
C HIS A 474 0.92 -4.04 35.43
N LYS A 475 2.08 -3.52 35.82
CA LYS A 475 2.26 -2.61 36.97
C LYS A 475 2.05 -1.14 36.61
N GLU A 476 1.98 -0.81 35.32
CA GLU A 476 1.89 0.55 34.83
C GLU A 476 0.46 1.06 34.87
N ASP A 477 0.32 2.36 35.14
CA ASP A 477 -0.98 3.00 35.32
C ASP A 477 -1.85 2.98 34.04
N TRP A 478 -1.23 2.90 32.86
CA TRP A 478 -1.89 2.85 31.55
C TRP A 478 -2.31 1.44 31.09
N TYR A 479 -2.00 0.39 31.86
CA TYR A 479 -2.27 -0.98 31.44
C TYR A 479 -3.77 -1.30 31.39
N LEU A 480 -4.19 -1.96 30.32
CA LEU A 480 -5.56 -2.32 29.96
C LEU A 480 -5.76 -3.83 29.78
N GLY A 481 -4.75 -4.67 30.02
CA GLY A 481 -4.88 -6.10 29.72
C GLY A 481 -6.02 -6.82 30.45
N SER A 482 -6.40 -6.35 31.65
CA SER A 482 -7.56 -6.86 32.38
C SER A 482 -8.92 -6.44 31.79
N LYS A 483 -8.95 -5.40 30.95
CA LYS A 483 -10.15 -4.87 30.27
C LYS A 483 -10.21 -5.21 28.78
N THR A 484 -9.45 -6.22 28.35
CA THR A 484 -9.36 -6.61 26.94
C THR A 484 -10.72 -7.05 26.37
N ASN A 485 -11.54 -7.73 27.19
CA ASN A 485 -12.87 -8.19 26.75
C ASN A 485 -13.82 -7.00 26.47
N ASP A 486 -13.81 -5.97 27.32
CA ASP A 486 -14.63 -4.76 27.12
C ASP A 486 -14.23 -4.03 25.82
N LEU A 487 -12.92 -3.95 25.56
CA LEU A 487 -12.35 -3.37 24.36
C LEU A 487 -12.73 -4.17 23.10
N ASP A 488 -12.65 -5.50 23.17
CA ASP A 488 -13.05 -6.39 22.07
C ASP A 488 -14.55 -6.31 21.79
N GLN A 489 -15.40 -6.31 22.83
CA GLN A 489 -16.85 -6.15 22.67
C GLN A 489 -17.19 -4.84 21.95
N GLY A 490 -16.56 -3.73 22.37
CA GLY A 490 -16.75 -2.43 21.74
C GLY A 490 -16.27 -2.39 20.28
N LEU A 491 -15.15 -3.04 19.95
CA LEU A 491 -14.65 -3.13 18.58
C LEU A 491 -15.54 -4.03 17.70
N MET A 492 -15.98 -5.18 18.19
CA MET A 492 -16.73 -6.17 17.39
C MET A 492 -18.16 -5.72 17.10
N ALA A 493 -18.68 -4.75 17.84
CA ALA A 493 -19.96 -4.11 17.58
C ALA A 493 -19.94 -3.13 16.38
N ILE A 494 -18.76 -2.79 15.86
CA ILE A 494 -18.62 -1.74 14.84
C ILE A 494 -18.74 -2.32 13.43
N ASN A 495 -19.67 -1.77 12.66
CA ASN A 495 -19.83 -2.06 11.24
C ASN A 495 -19.39 -0.85 10.39
N PRO A 496 -18.14 -0.81 9.90
CA PRO A 496 -17.66 0.35 9.15
C PRO A 496 -18.17 0.35 7.70
N PRO A 497 -18.10 1.48 6.98
CA PRO A 497 -18.40 1.53 5.55
C PRO A 497 -17.33 0.81 4.73
N LEU A 498 -17.61 0.51 3.46
CA LEU A 498 -16.72 -0.25 2.57
C LEU A 498 -15.35 0.40 2.32
N GLU A 499 -15.26 1.72 2.46
CA GLU A 499 -14.03 2.50 2.34
C GLU A 499 -13.03 2.17 3.44
N VAL A 500 -13.50 1.63 4.57
CA VAL A 500 -12.68 0.95 5.57
C VAL A 500 -12.66 -0.53 5.18
N THR A 501 -11.61 -0.95 4.48
CA THR A 501 -11.63 -2.24 3.76
C THR A 501 -11.67 -3.43 4.72
N ARG A 502 -11.06 -3.28 5.89
CA ARG A 502 -10.99 -4.30 6.95
C ARG A 502 -11.94 -3.93 8.09
N ALA A 503 -12.82 -4.88 8.44
CA ALA A 503 -13.62 -4.72 9.64
C ALA A 503 -12.72 -4.84 10.89
N PRO A 504 -13.09 -4.18 12.00
CA PRO A 504 -12.40 -4.37 13.27
C PRO A 504 -12.43 -5.85 13.68
N ARG A 505 -11.33 -6.30 14.29
CA ARG A 505 -11.13 -7.64 14.85
C ARG A 505 -10.47 -7.53 16.23
N SER A 506 -10.42 -8.63 16.98
CA SER A 506 -9.96 -8.61 18.37
C SER A 506 -8.57 -7.97 18.51
N VAL A 507 -8.35 -7.22 19.59
CA VAL A 507 -7.03 -6.67 19.95
C VAL A 507 -6.04 -7.75 20.36
N LYS A 508 -6.49 -8.98 20.62
CA LYS A 508 -5.61 -10.15 20.80
C LYS A 508 -4.86 -10.46 19.51
N ASP A 509 -5.47 -10.17 18.36
CA ASP A 509 -4.86 -10.38 17.05
C ASP A 509 -4.02 -9.19 16.55
N ARG A 510 -3.84 -8.16 17.39
CA ARG A 510 -3.15 -6.90 17.02
C ARG A 510 -1.75 -7.11 16.43
N LYS A 511 -1.08 -8.22 16.78
CA LYS A 511 0.23 -8.59 16.20
C LYS A 511 0.19 -8.73 14.68
N PHE A 512 -0.95 -9.09 14.09
CA PHE A 512 -1.11 -9.23 12.64
C PHE A 512 -1.94 -8.10 11.99
N TRP A 513 -2.34 -7.08 12.75
CA TRP A 513 -3.05 -5.93 12.17
C TRP A 513 -2.17 -5.22 11.14
N LYS A 514 -2.75 -4.96 9.96
CA LYS A 514 -2.13 -4.19 8.89
C LYS A 514 -2.21 -2.68 9.18
N ALA A 515 -1.46 -1.87 8.42
CA ALA A 515 -1.45 -0.42 8.60
C ALA A 515 -2.85 0.21 8.50
N SER A 516 -3.71 -0.33 7.63
CA SER A 516 -5.10 0.09 7.47
C SER A 516 -5.99 -0.19 8.69
N GLU A 517 -5.75 -1.30 9.39
CA GLU A 517 -6.44 -1.61 10.65
C GLU A 517 -6.00 -0.64 11.75
N TRP A 518 -4.69 -0.35 11.87
CA TRP A 518 -4.17 0.65 12.79
C TRP A 518 -4.70 2.05 12.51
N ARG A 519 -4.78 2.44 11.23
CA ARG A 519 -5.40 3.69 10.79
C ARG A 519 -6.85 3.77 11.22
N SER A 520 -7.63 2.72 10.96
CA SER A 520 -9.06 2.69 11.27
C SER A 520 -9.30 2.72 12.78
N PHE A 521 -8.48 1.99 13.53
CA PHE A 521 -8.46 2.06 14.99
C PHE A 521 -8.21 3.48 15.48
N LEU A 522 -7.14 4.14 15.02
CA LEU A 522 -6.81 5.50 15.44
C LEU A 522 -7.92 6.52 15.13
N LEU A 523 -8.39 6.52 13.88
CA LEU A 523 -9.28 7.58 13.39
C LEU A 523 -10.72 7.42 13.86
N PHE A 524 -11.21 6.19 14.00
CA PHE A 524 -12.63 5.94 14.19
C PHE A 524 -12.94 5.27 15.53
N TYR A 525 -12.13 4.29 15.95
CA TYR A 525 -12.53 3.37 17.02
C TYR A 525 -11.97 3.74 18.39
N ALA A 526 -10.72 4.23 18.43
CA ALA A 526 -9.97 4.36 19.67
C ALA A 526 -10.64 5.30 20.68
N LEU A 527 -11.05 6.52 20.28
CA LEU A 527 -11.67 7.46 21.22
C LEU A 527 -13.02 6.97 21.78
N PRO A 528 -13.99 6.51 20.96
CA PRO A 528 -15.26 5.99 21.48
C PRO A 528 -15.10 4.75 22.34
N VAL A 529 -14.34 3.76 21.85
CA VAL A 529 -14.25 2.47 22.53
C VAL A 529 -13.43 2.57 23.82
N LEU A 530 -12.39 3.41 23.86
CA LEU A 530 -11.58 3.58 25.07
C LEU A 530 -12.18 4.57 26.06
N SER A 531 -13.32 5.21 25.75
CA SER A 531 -14.05 6.05 26.70
C SER A 531 -14.50 5.20 27.90
N GLY A 532 -14.26 5.65 29.12
CA GLY A 532 -14.55 4.89 30.34
C GLY A 532 -13.60 3.71 30.64
N ILE A 533 -12.93 3.16 29.62
CA ILE A 533 -11.95 2.07 29.78
C ILE A 533 -10.57 2.62 30.15
N LEU A 534 -10.05 3.55 29.34
CA LEU A 534 -8.73 4.15 29.49
C LEU A 534 -8.79 5.34 30.44
N LYS A 535 -7.83 5.43 31.39
CA LYS A 535 -7.80 6.53 32.36
C LYS A 535 -7.71 7.88 31.65
N LYS A 536 -8.44 8.87 32.20
CA LYS A 536 -8.71 10.17 31.57
C LYS A 536 -7.45 10.89 31.07
N LYS A 537 -6.33 10.85 31.79
CA LYS A 537 -5.07 11.50 31.35
C LYS A 537 -4.50 10.91 30.05
N TYR A 538 -4.57 9.59 29.87
CA TYR A 538 -4.12 8.91 28.64
C TYR A 538 -5.13 9.07 27.51
N TRP A 539 -6.43 9.05 27.84
CA TRP A 539 -7.49 9.30 26.86
C TRP A 539 -7.42 10.73 26.30
N ASN A 540 -7.22 11.74 27.16
CA ASN A 540 -7.01 13.13 26.75
C ASN A 540 -5.73 13.30 25.91
N HIS A 541 -4.71 12.49 26.18
CA HIS A 541 -3.48 12.46 25.38
C HIS A 541 -3.72 11.84 24.01
N LEU A 542 -4.41 10.69 23.92
CA LEU A 542 -4.84 10.08 22.67
C LEU A 542 -5.66 11.06 21.81
N PHE A 543 -6.54 11.85 22.42
CA PHE A 543 -7.32 12.87 21.70
C PHE A 543 -6.45 13.82 20.89
N LEU A 544 -5.28 14.24 21.39
CA LEU A 544 -4.39 15.16 20.66
C LEU A 544 -3.91 14.52 19.35
N LEU A 545 -3.52 13.24 19.39
CA LEU A 545 -3.08 12.52 18.19
C LEU A 545 -4.23 12.35 17.19
N VAL A 546 -5.40 11.93 17.66
CA VAL A 546 -6.57 11.71 16.79
C VAL A 546 -7.05 13.04 16.16
N PHE A 547 -7.08 14.13 16.93
CA PHE A 547 -7.40 15.47 16.45
C PHE A 547 -6.44 15.90 15.34
N SER A 548 -5.13 15.76 15.57
CA SER A 548 -4.13 16.15 14.58
C SER A 548 -4.25 15.30 13.31
N MET A 549 -4.46 13.99 13.41
CA MET A 549 -4.58 13.15 12.22
C MET A 549 -5.84 13.43 11.40
N HIS A 550 -7.01 13.60 12.04
CA HIS A 550 -8.22 14.03 11.33
C HIS A 550 -8.03 15.36 10.61
N THR A 551 -7.29 16.29 11.22
CA THR A 551 -7.00 17.60 10.64
C THR A 551 -6.05 17.50 9.45
N LEU A 552 -4.95 16.76 9.59
CA LEU A 552 -3.89 16.66 8.57
C LEU A 552 -4.25 15.70 7.40
N LEU A 553 -5.33 14.93 7.52
CA LEU A 553 -5.86 14.03 6.50
C LEU A 553 -7.09 14.57 5.76
N HIS A 554 -7.56 15.79 6.07
CA HIS A 554 -8.70 16.37 5.37
C HIS A 554 -8.37 16.66 3.90
N ASP A 555 -9.38 16.70 3.03
CA ASP A 555 -9.22 16.98 1.60
C ASP A 555 -8.72 18.42 1.30
N ALA A 556 -9.17 19.39 2.09
CA ALA A 556 -8.77 20.78 2.09
C ALA A 556 -8.47 21.23 3.53
N ILE A 557 -7.24 21.69 3.76
CA ILE A 557 -6.75 22.06 5.09
C ILE A 557 -6.37 23.54 5.08
N LYS A 558 -6.95 24.33 5.97
CA LYS A 558 -6.59 25.74 6.15
C LYS A 558 -5.29 25.84 6.97
N ALA A 559 -4.47 26.87 6.70
CA ALA A 559 -3.20 27.07 7.41
C ALA A 559 -3.36 27.09 8.95
N ASN A 560 -4.36 27.81 9.45
CA ASN A 560 -4.66 27.86 10.89
C ASN A 560 -5.01 26.49 11.49
N HIS A 561 -5.63 25.59 10.73
CA HIS A 561 -5.88 24.22 11.18
C HIS A 561 -4.59 23.39 11.24
N VAL A 562 -3.65 23.62 10.31
CA VAL A 562 -2.31 23.02 10.38
C VAL A 562 -1.59 23.50 11.65
N ASP A 563 -1.67 24.79 11.98
CA ASP A 563 -1.08 25.35 13.20
C ASP A 563 -1.67 24.72 14.47
N MET A 564 -3.00 24.55 14.52
CA MET A 564 -3.66 23.86 15.63
C MET A 564 -3.21 22.40 15.76
N ALA A 565 -3.10 21.68 14.64
CA ALA A 565 -2.62 20.30 14.62
C ALA A 565 -1.16 20.21 15.07
N GLU A 566 -0.31 21.15 14.66
CA GLU A 566 1.09 21.23 15.10
C GLU A 566 1.20 21.42 16.61
N GLN A 567 0.45 22.38 17.18
CA GLN A 567 0.44 22.62 18.62
C GLN A 567 -0.04 21.40 19.40
N ALA A 568 -1.07 20.69 18.89
CA ALA A 568 -1.55 19.45 19.47
C ALA A 568 -0.50 18.32 19.42
N LEU A 569 0.22 18.17 18.30
CA LEU A 569 1.31 17.18 18.18
C LEU A 569 2.49 17.53 19.09
N ARG A 570 2.91 18.79 19.16
CA ARG A 570 3.95 19.25 20.11
C ARG A 570 3.56 18.94 21.55
N LYS A 571 2.32 19.26 21.93
CA LYS A 571 1.78 18.92 23.26
C LYS A 571 1.73 17.41 23.50
N PHE A 572 1.37 16.62 22.50
CA PHE A 572 1.37 15.16 22.56
C PHE A 572 2.79 14.63 22.84
N VAL A 573 3.79 15.04 22.05
CA VAL A 573 5.18 14.57 22.20
C VAL A 573 5.75 14.99 23.56
N ARG A 574 5.59 16.26 23.96
CA ARG A 574 6.06 16.76 25.26
C ARG A 574 5.44 16.00 26.45
N ASN A 575 4.16 15.66 26.37
CA ASN A 575 3.48 14.95 27.44
C ASN A 575 3.75 13.44 27.42
N PHE A 576 4.27 12.89 26.32
CA PHE A 576 4.54 11.46 26.17
C PHE A 576 5.51 10.97 27.24
N GLU A 577 6.60 11.70 27.47
CA GLU A 577 7.60 11.39 28.49
C GLU A 577 6.98 11.24 29.88
N LYS A 578 6.18 12.23 30.28
CA LYS A 578 5.56 12.28 31.61
C LYS A 578 4.52 11.18 31.81
N LEU A 579 3.89 10.74 30.72
CA LEU A 579 2.81 9.76 30.76
C LEU A 579 3.31 8.32 30.64
N TYR A 580 4.34 8.08 29.82
CA TYR A 580 4.80 6.73 29.46
C TYR A 580 6.29 6.49 29.76
N GLY A 581 7.03 7.49 30.22
CA GLY A 581 8.46 7.41 30.50
C GLY A 581 9.35 7.76 29.30
N ALA A 582 10.53 8.32 29.59
CA ALA A 582 11.50 8.78 28.59
C ALA A 582 12.00 7.67 27.66
N THR A 583 12.13 6.44 28.18
CA THR A 583 12.59 5.26 27.42
C THR A 583 11.62 4.86 26.30
N ASN A 584 10.35 5.25 26.42
CA ASN A 584 9.32 4.93 25.44
C ASN A 584 9.14 6.00 24.36
N ILE A 585 9.95 7.06 24.33
CA ILE A 585 9.84 8.07 23.28
C ILE A 585 10.63 7.61 22.06
N SER A 586 9.94 6.92 21.16
CA SER A 586 10.53 6.38 19.94
C SER A 586 10.79 7.47 18.90
N PHE A 587 11.60 7.14 17.90
CA PHE A 587 11.78 7.98 16.71
C PHE A 587 10.45 8.35 16.03
N ASN A 588 9.50 7.42 15.96
CA ASN A 588 8.19 7.67 15.35
C ASN A 588 7.36 8.69 16.15
N VAL A 589 7.46 8.69 17.49
CA VAL A 589 6.84 9.73 18.33
C VAL A 589 7.47 11.08 18.03
N HIS A 590 8.80 11.16 17.91
CA HIS A 590 9.50 12.38 17.53
C HIS A 590 9.12 12.89 16.13
N LEU A 591 8.94 11.99 15.15
CA LEU A 591 8.55 12.35 13.79
C LEU A 591 7.22 13.11 13.70
N LEU A 592 6.34 12.96 14.70
CA LEU A 592 5.09 13.72 14.77
C LEU A 592 5.33 15.24 14.74
N MET A 593 6.45 15.73 15.28
CA MET A 593 6.77 17.17 15.28
C MET A 593 6.98 17.73 13.87
N HIS A 594 7.26 16.87 12.88
CA HIS A 594 7.60 17.28 11.51
C HIS A 594 6.41 17.15 10.53
N LEU A 595 5.30 16.55 10.94
CA LEU A 595 4.14 16.31 10.07
C LEU A 595 3.48 17.60 9.57
N ALA A 596 3.33 18.60 10.45
CA ALA A 596 2.71 19.87 10.08
C ALA A 596 3.52 20.62 9.00
N ALA A 597 4.86 20.65 9.15
CA ALA A 597 5.75 21.22 8.14
C ALA A 597 5.64 20.48 6.80
N SER A 598 5.57 19.15 6.83
CA SER A 598 5.34 18.34 5.62
C SER A 598 4.03 18.70 4.93
N VAL A 599 2.94 18.91 5.69
CA VAL A 599 1.65 19.29 5.13
C VAL A 599 1.66 20.70 4.53
N ARG A 600 2.38 21.65 5.13
CA ARG A 600 2.55 22.99 4.54
C ARG A 600 3.28 22.94 3.19
N ASN A 601 4.22 22.01 3.02
CA ASN A 601 5.00 21.88 1.79
C ASN A 601 4.27 21.09 0.70
N TRP A 602 3.60 19.98 1.04
CA TRP A 602 3.13 19.00 0.06
C TRP A 602 1.63 18.73 0.08
N GLY A 603 0.89 19.34 1.01
CA GLY A 603 -0.53 19.09 1.22
C GLY A 603 -0.81 17.92 2.15
N PRO A 604 -2.05 17.41 2.17
CA PRO A 604 -2.51 16.43 3.16
C PRO A 604 -1.67 15.15 3.21
N LEU A 605 -1.57 14.53 4.39
CA LEU A 605 -0.71 13.35 4.62
C LEU A 605 -1.07 12.15 3.71
N TRP A 606 -2.33 12.00 3.34
CA TRP A 606 -2.77 10.92 2.45
C TRP A 606 -2.19 11.06 1.04
N ALA A 607 -1.88 12.29 0.59
CA ALA A 607 -1.36 12.56 -0.74
C ALA A 607 0.11 12.14 -0.92
N THR A 608 0.83 11.98 0.19
CA THR A 608 2.24 11.55 0.24
C THR A 608 2.42 10.21 0.93
N SER A 609 1.33 9.47 1.17
CA SER A 609 1.35 8.18 1.87
C SER A 609 1.85 7.04 0.99
N THR A 610 2.31 5.95 1.62
CA THR A 610 2.75 4.74 0.89
C THR A 610 1.67 3.68 0.67
N PHE A 611 0.43 3.91 1.13
CA PHE A 611 -0.67 2.95 1.00
C PHE A 611 -0.87 2.45 -0.44
N PRO A 612 -0.90 3.33 -1.48
CA PRO A 612 -1.07 2.87 -2.86
C PRO A 612 0.07 1.97 -3.34
N PHE A 613 1.30 2.22 -2.88
CA PHE A 613 2.47 1.43 -3.29
C PHE A 613 2.43 0.03 -2.66
N GLU A 614 2.09 -0.06 -1.37
CA GLU A 614 1.99 -1.37 -0.68
C GLU A 614 0.82 -2.20 -1.24
N SER A 615 -0.33 -1.57 -1.52
CA SER A 615 -1.47 -2.22 -2.16
C SER A 615 -1.11 -2.75 -3.55
N PHE A 616 -0.34 -1.95 -4.32
CA PHE A 616 0.10 -2.35 -5.66
C PHE A 616 1.07 -3.53 -5.66
N ASN A 617 1.86 -3.73 -4.60
CA ASN A 617 2.72 -4.91 -4.48
C ASN A 617 1.92 -6.22 -4.54
N GLY A 618 0.71 -6.26 -3.97
CA GLY A 618 -0.20 -7.40 -4.09
C GLY A 618 -0.66 -7.65 -5.53
N THR A 619 -0.74 -6.61 -6.36
CA THR A 619 -1.02 -6.74 -7.81
C THR A 619 0.17 -7.28 -8.56
N LEU A 620 1.38 -6.78 -8.26
CA LEU A 620 2.61 -7.26 -8.88
C LEU A 620 2.90 -8.73 -8.57
N LEU A 621 2.61 -9.19 -7.35
CA LEU A 621 2.76 -10.60 -6.97
C LEU A 621 1.88 -11.54 -7.78
N LYS A 622 0.70 -11.08 -8.25
CA LYS A 622 -0.17 -11.86 -9.14
C LYS A 622 0.41 -12.04 -10.54
N PHE A 623 1.49 -11.33 -10.90
CA PHE A 623 2.12 -11.49 -12.19
C PHE A 623 3.11 -12.67 -12.27
N CYS A 624 3.36 -13.36 -11.15
CA CYS A 624 4.29 -14.49 -11.05
C CYS A 624 3.53 -15.78 -10.78
N ASN A 625 3.93 -16.86 -11.44
CA ASN A 625 3.37 -18.21 -11.27
C ASN A 625 4.36 -19.22 -10.68
N GLY A 626 5.60 -18.80 -10.45
CA GLY A 626 6.66 -19.65 -9.90
C GLY A 626 7.75 -18.83 -9.21
N THR A 627 8.74 -19.53 -8.65
CA THR A 627 9.83 -18.96 -7.86
C THR A 627 11.06 -18.56 -8.68
N THR A 628 11.14 -18.99 -9.95
CA THR A 628 12.26 -18.73 -10.86
C THR A 628 11.99 -17.53 -11.77
N HIS A 629 13.02 -16.72 -12.07
CA HIS A 629 12.94 -15.57 -13.00
C HIS A 629 11.76 -14.61 -12.73
N VAL A 630 11.39 -14.42 -11.46
CA VAL A 630 10.24 -13.61 -11.00
C VAL A 630 10.18 -12.24 -11.68
N LEU A 631 11.29 -11.51 -11.71
CA LEU A 631 11.40 -10.19 -12.35
C LEU A 631 10.99 -10.19 -13.83
N ASP A 632 11.44 -11.21 -14.56
CA ASP A 632 11.16 -11.38 -15.98
C ASP A 632 9.68 -11.72 -16.22
N GLN A 633 9.11 -12.59 -15.38
CA GLN A 633 7.68 -12.91 -15.40
C GLN A 633 6.82 -11.65 -15.19
N VAL A 634 7.15 -10.85 -14.16
CA VAL A 634 6.43 -9.59 -13.86
C VAL A 634 6.52 -8.63 -15.04
N VAL A 635 7.73 -8.37 -15.53
CA VAL A 635 7.96 -7.41 -16.62
C VAL A 635 7.24 -7.86 -17.89
N LYS A 636 7.45 -9.10 -18.35
CA LYS A 636 6.79 -9.64 -19.55
C LYS A 636 5.28 -9.55 -19.43
N ARG A 637 4.72 -9.84 -18.25
CA ARG A 637 3.28 -9.80 -18.04
C ARG A 637 2.70 -8.39 -17.95
N PHE A 638 3.38 -7.49 -17.25
CA PHE A 638 3.00 -6.08 -17.19
C PHE A 638 3.02 -5.45 -18.59
N LEU A 639 4.08 -5.70 -19.35
CA LEU A 639 4.22 -5.24 -20.73
C LEU A 639 3.13 -5.79 -21.65
N ARG A 640 2.81 -7.09 -21.52
CA ARG A 640 1.65 -7.72 -22.19
C ARG A 640 0.35 -7.02 -21.86
N TRP A 641 0.04 -6.89 -20.57
CA TRP A 641 -1.19 -6.25 -20.09
C TRP A 641 -1.36 -4.82 -20.66
N ARG A 642 -0.29 -4.02 -20.64
CA ARG A 642 -0.31 -2.65 -21.16
C ARG A 642 -0.55 -2.62 -22.67
N ALA A 643 0.17 -3.44 -23.43
CA ALA A 643 0.07 -3.41 -24.88
C ALA A 643 -1.27 -3.97 -25.39
N LEU A 644 -1.89 -4.90 -24.68
CA LEU A 644 -3.24 -5.38 -25.00
C LEU A 644 -4.28 -4.27 -24.85
N SER A 645 -4.13 -3.40 -23.86
CA SER A 645 -5.01 -2.24 -23.68
C SER A 645 -4.94 -1.29 -24.90
N ALA A 646 -3.74 -1.11 -25.48
CA ALA A 646 -3.56 -0.33 -26.70
C ALA A 646 -4.11 -1.05 -27.95
N LYS A 647 -3.83 -2.36 -28.12
CA LYS A 647 -4.30 -3.17 -29.27
C LYS A 647 -5.83 -3.30 -29.27
N ALA A 648 -6.45 -3.36 -28.09
CA ALA A 648 -7.88 -3.46 -27.96
C ALA A 648 -8.66 -2.28 -28.56
N GLY A 649 -8.12 -1.06 -28.44
CA GLY A 649 -8.78 0.14 -28.98
C GLY A 649 -9.04 0.05 -30.50
N THR A 650 -8.19 -0.66 -31.23
CA THR A 650 -8.36 -0.90 -32.68
C THR A 650 -9.12 -2.19 -32.96
N THR A 651 -8.77 -3.29 -32.30
CA THR A 651 -9.32 -4.63 -32.61
C THR A 651 -10.79 -4.79 -32.18
N MET A 652 -11.21 -4.07 -31.14
CA MET A 652 -12.59 -4.13 -30.62
C MET A 652 -13.52 -3.05 -31.19
N ALA A 653 -13.06 -2.24 -32.15
CA ALA A 653 -13.85 -1.12 -32.70
C ALA A 653 -15.19 -1.59 -33.32
N ASN A 654 -15.16 -2.74 -34.01
CA ASN A 654 -16.30 -3.35 -34.69
C ASN A 654 -16.83 -4.60 -33.96
N ALA A 655 -16.47 -4.81 -32.70
CA ALA A 655 -16.95 -5.96 -31.94
C ALA A 655 -18.45 -5.84 -31.68
N ASN A 656 -19.18 -6.96 -31.82
CA ASN A 656 -20.58 -7.01 -31.42
C ASN A 656 -20.75 -6.85 -29.89
N GLU A 657 -21.97 -6.58 -29.45
CA GLU A 657 -22.30 -6.28 -28.06
C GLU A 657 -21.90 -7.41 -27.08
N ASN A 658 -22.03 -8.67 -27.46
CA ASN A 658 -21.68 -9.81 -26.60
C ASN A 658 -20.17 -9.96 -26.44
N ILE A 659 -19.42 -9.80 -27.53
CA ILE A 659 -17.96 -9.83 -27.53
C ILE A 659 -17.39 -8.65 -26.74
N ARG A 660 -18.00 -7.46 -26.88
CA ARG A 660 -17.62 -6.28 -26.11
C ARG A 660 -17.89 -6.46 -24.62
N LYS A 661 -19.04 -7.02 -24.24
CA LYS A 661 -19.34 -7.40 -22.84
C LYS A 661 -18.35 -8.41 -22.28
N LEU A 662 -17.96 -9.43 -23.06
CA LEU A 662 -16.96 -10.41 -22.63
C LEU A 662 -15.58 -9.77 -22.47
N PHE A 663 -15.17 -8.93 -23.42
CA PHE A 663 -13.94 -8.16 -23.36
C PHE A 663 -13.88 -7.28 -22.10
N ASP A 664 -14.95 -6.53 -21.82
CA ASP A 664 -15.08 -5.69 -20.63
C ASP A 664 -15.02 -6.56 -19.35
N LYS A 665 -15.71 -7.70 -19.34
CA LYS A 665 -15.65 -8.68 -18.25
C LYS A 665 -14.22 -9.14 -18.01
N LEU A 666 -13.49 -9.52 -19.06
CA LEU A 666 -12.13 -10.06 -18.97
C LEU A 666 -11.09 -9.00 -18.58
N GLN A 667 -11.21 -7.75 -19.06
CA GLN A 667 -10.38 -6.61 -18.64
C GLN A 667 -10.59 -6.16 -17.19
N SER A 668 -11.43 -6.85 -16.42
CA SER A 668 -11.84 -6.51 -15.05
C SER A 668 -12.78 -5.29 -14.94
N ARG A 669 -13.85 -5.31 -15.73
CA ARG A 669 -15.11 -4.60 -15.46
C ARG A 669 -16.30 -5.52 -15.71
N SER A 670 -16.69 -6.28 -14.70
CA SER A 670 -18.09 -6.66 -14.60
C SER A 670 -18.67 -5.97 -13.39
N ASP A 671 -19.46 -4.93 -13.64
CA ASP A 671 -20.64 -4.64 -12.82
C ASP A 671 -21.42 -5.97 -12.71
N LEU A 672 -21.07 -6.84 -11.77
CA LEU A 672 -21.61 -8.20 -11.59
C LEU A 672 -23.02 -8.17 -11.00
N THR A 673 -23.79 -7.16 -11.37
CA THR A 673 -25.22 -7.08 -11.15
C THR A 673 -25.83 -6.81 -12.51
N GLN A 674 -26.08 -7.90 -13.26
CA GLN A 674 -26.82 -7.88 -14.52
C GLN A 674 -28.22 -7.22 -14.37
N LYS A 675 -28.73 -7.11 -13.13
CA LYS A 675 -29.96 -6.43 -12.77
C LYS A 675 -29.66 -5.09 -12.09
N SER A 676 -29.45 -4.04 -12.88
CA SER A 676 -29.35 -2.66 -12.37
C SER A 676 -30.07 -1.67 -13.28
N LYS A 677 -30.76 -0.69 -12.69
CA LYS A 677 -31.44 0.41 -13.39
C LYS A 677 -30.51 1.62 -13.39
N LYS A 678 -30.16 2.12 -14.58
CA LYS A 678 -29.42 3.38 -14.71
C LYS A 678 -30.37 4.57 -14.64
N PHE A 679 -29.94 5.60 -13.94
CA PHE A 679 -30.60 6.90 -13.82
C PHE A 679 -29.69 7.99 -14.38
N GLN A 680 -30.19 9.23 -14.42
CA GLN A 680 -29.36 10.40 -14.75
C GLN A 680 -28.28 10.63 -13.66
N ASP A 681 -27.32 11.51 -13.96
CA ASP A 681 -26.28 11.96 -13.01
C ASP A 681 -25.42 10.87 -12.36
N ASN A 682 -25.10 9.81 -13.13
CA ASN A 682 -24.28 8.68 -12.72
C ASN A 682 -24.84 7.91 -11.51
N VAL A 683 -26.17 7.85 -11.39
CA VAL A 683 -26.85 7.07 -10.36
C VAL A 683 -27.31 5.73 -10.94
N ARG A 684 -27.18 4.66 -10.16
CA ARG A 684 -27.60 3.31 -10.57
C ARG A 684 -28.20 2.56 -9.40
N GLY A 685 -29.45 2.11 -9.54
CA GLY A 685 -30.12 1.24 -8.56
C GLY A 685 -29.84 -0.23 -8.84
N PHE A 686 -29.65 -1.04 -7.79
CA PHE A 686 -29.30 -2.46 -7.90
C PHE A 686 -30.38 -3.36 -7.29
N GLY A 687 -30.48 -4.58 -7.83
CA GLY A 687 -31.46 -5.57 -7.37
C GLY A 687 -32.85 -5.39 -8.00
N CYS A 688 -33.80 -6.21 -7.56
CA CYS A 688 -35.20 -6.06 -7.96
C CYS A 688 -35.82 -4.91 -7.14
N PRO A 689 -36.31 -3.82 -7.77
CA PRO A 689 -36.95 -2.75 -7.02
C PRO A 689 -38.25 -3.26 -6.40
N LYS A 690 -38.51 -2.84 -5.16
CA LYS A 690 -39.81 -3.08 -4.52
C LYS A 690 -40.79 -2.06 -5.09
N LYS A 691 -41.85 -2.51 -5.76
CA LYS A 691 -42.98 -1.64 -6.12
C LYS A 691 -43.87 -1.49 -4.89
N GLY A 692 -44.21 -0.27 -4.51
CA GLY A 692 -45.04 -0.05 -3.32
C GLY A 692 -45.61 1.35 -3.24
N ASN A 693 -46.51 1.54 -2.27
CA ASN A 693 -47.06 2.84 -1.93
C ASN A 693 -46.09 3.60 -1.03
N THR A 694 -46.05 4.92 -1.17
CA THR A 694 -45.33 5.80 -0.25
C THR A 694 -46.08 5.89 1.07
N SER A 695 -45.38 5.73 2.19
CA SER A 695 -45.94 6.06 3.51
C SER A 695 -46.18 7.58 3.63
N VAL A 696 -46.98 8.01 4.61
CA VAL A 696 -47.29 9.44 4.81
C VAL A 696 -46.02 10.28 4.91
N LEU A 697 -45.04 9.86 5.73
CA LEU A 697 -43.76 10.57 5.87
C LEU A 697 -42.94 10.59 4.58
N GLN A 698 -42.94 9.49 3.82
CA GLN A 698 -42.22 9.44 2.54
C GLN A 698 -42.87 10.34 1.50
N ARG A 699 -44.20 10.41 1.48
CA ARG A 699 -44.97 11.26 0.57
C ARG A 699 -44.70 12.72 0.86
N MET A 700 -44.81 13.13 2.13
CA MET A 700 -44.50 14.51 2.54
C MET A 700 -43.05 14.89 2.20
N ALA A 701 -42.09 13.99 2.43
CA ALA A 701 -40.69 14.21 2.09
C ALA A 701 -40.46 14.40 0.57
N ILE A 702 -41.15 13.62 -0.26
CA ILE A 702 -41.05 13.72 -1.72
C ILE A 702 -41.77 14.98 -2.22
N GLU A 703 -42.96 15.29 -1.68
CA GLU A 703 -43.74 16.50 -1.99
C GLU A 703 -42.94 17.77 -1.68
N ASP A 704 -42.27 17.84 -0.53
CA ASP A 704 -41.41 18.97 -0.16
C ASP A 704 -40.21 19.12 -1.11
N PHE A 705 -39.69 18.00 -1.62
CA PHE A 705 -38.54 17.99 -2.53
C PHE A 705 -38.89 18.28 -4.00
N THR A 706 -40.03 17.79 -4.50
CA THR A 706 -40.40 17.92 -5.93
C THR A 706 -41.55 18.89 -6.20
N GLY A 707 -42.37 19.20 -5.20
CA GLY A 707 -43.66 19.88 -5.35
C GLY A 707 -44.81 18.95 -5.76
N ASP A 708 -44.55 17.66 -5.98
CA ASP A 708 -45.51 16.71 -6.55
C ASP A 708 -45.94 15.63 -5.54
N THR A 709 -47.23 15.34 -5.48
CA THR A 709 -47.77 14.22 -4.68
C THR A 709 -47.49 12.88 -5.34
N VAL A 710 -46.58 12.11 -4.74
CA VAL A 710 -46.18 10.78 -5.24
C VAL A 710 -46.77 9.69 -4.35
N ASN A 711 -47.78 8.98 -4.86
CA ASN A 711 -48.48 7.92 -4.10
C ASN A 711 -47.80 6.55 -4.18
N SER A 712 -47.05 6.28 -5.25
CA SER A 712 -46.38 5.00 -5.46
C SER A 712 -45.05 5.17 -6.20
N GLY A 713 -44.15 4.22 -6.03
CA GLY A 713 -42.84 4.25 -6.67
C GLY A 713 -42.11 2.92 -6.63
N PHE A 714 -40.90 2.93 -7.21
CA PHE A 714 -39.95 1.82 -7.19
C PHE A 714 -38.82 2.13 -6.22
N PHE A 715 -38.65 1.27 -5.22
CA PHE A 715 -37.71 1.44 -4.14
C PHE A 715 -36.48 0.53 -4.31
N TYR A 716 -35.29 1.12 -4.21
CA TYR A 716 -34.01 0.43 -4.31
C TYR A 716 -33.25 0.51 -2.98
N ASP A 717 -33.03 -0.65 -2.36
CA ASP A 717 -32.26 -0.77 -1.11
C ASP A 717 -30.74 -0.66 -1.32
N ARG A 718 -30.26 -0.70 -2.58
CA ARG A 718 -28.86 -0.55 -2.95
C ARG A 718 -28.74 0.31 -4.20
N PHE A 719 -27.83 1.26 -4.19
CA PHE A 719 -27.56 2.11 -5.34
C PHE A 719 -26.13 2.63 -5.33
N THR A 720 -25.62 3.05 -6.47
CA THR A 720 -24.40 3.85 -6.56
C THR A 720 -24.73 5.27 -6.97
N CYS A 721 -23.96 6.22 -6.47
CA CYS A 721 -23.94 7.60 -6.93
C CYS A 721 -22.47 7.98 -7.16
N SER A 722 -22.13 8.41 -8.38
CA SER A 722 -20.75 8.76 -8.76
C SER A 722 -19.73 7.67 -8.40
N GLY A 723 -20.09 6.40 -8.66
CA GLY A 723 -19.24 5.24 -8.37
C GLY A 723 -19.13 4.83 -6.91
N VAL A 724 -19.78 5.53 -5.97
CA VAL A 724 -19.81 5.17 -4.54
C VAL A 724 -21.06 4.36 -4.24
N LEU A 725 -20.90 3.18 -3.64
CA LEU A 725 -22.00 2.27 -3.29
C LEU A 725 -22.64 2.66 -1.95
N TYR A 726 -23.96 2.76 -1.93
CA TYR A 726 -24.78 3.00 -0.75
C TYR A 726 -25.83 1.91 -0.59
N HIS A 727 -26.35 1.76 0.63
CA HIS A 727 -27.51 0.91 0.89
C HIS A 727 -28.44 1.52 1.93
N SER A 728 -29.68 1.03 1.94
CA SER A 728 -30.67 1.30 2.98
C SER A 728 -30.19 0.83 4.35
N CYS A 729 -30.53 1.56 5.42
CA CYS A 729 -30.36 1.13 6.80
C CYS A 729 -31.15 -0.15 7.13
N LYS A 730 -32.16 -0.49 6.33
CA LYS A 730 -32.93 -1.74 6.45
C LYS A 730 -32.31 -2.93 5.71
N ASN A 731 -31.19 -2.72 5.03
CA ASN A 731 -30.57 -3.78 4.25
C ASN A 731 -29.85 -4.79 5.17
N THR A 732 -30.39 -6.00 5.27
CA THR A 732 -29.86 -7.09 6.10
C THR A 732 -28.76 -7.92 5.42
N THR A 733 -28.48 -7.71 4.14
CA THR A 733 -27.51 -8.52 3.38
C THR A 733 -26.05 -8.24 3.77
N LEU A 734 -25.74 -7.02 4.25
CA LEU A 734 -24.40 -6.59 4.61
C LEU A 734 -24.21 -6.62 6.13
N LYS A 735 -23.98 -7.80 6.69
CA LYS A 735 -23.89 -7.98 8.16
C LYS A 735 -22.66 -7.31 8.81
N LYS A 736 -21.55 -7.17 8.07
CA LYS A 736 -20.27 -6.64 8.57
C LYS A 736 -19.94 -5.21 8.09
N ARG A 737 -20.85 -4.54 7.38
CA ARG A 737 -20.59 -3.24 6.75
C ARG A 737 -21.82 -2.34 6.84
N ASN A 738 -21.59 -1.05 7.09
CA ASN A 738 -22.65 -0.04 7.08
C ASN A 738 -22.32 1.12 6.14
N ASN A 739 -22.98 1.16 4.98
CA ASN A 739 -22.87 2.22 3.98
C ASN A 739 -24.14 3.11 3.95
N SER A 740 -24.99 3.02 4.97
CA SER A 740 -26.23 3.80 5.06
C SER A 740 -26.02 5.13 5.77
N VAL A 741 -24.98 5.28 6.60
CA VAL A 741 -24.73 6.49 7.39
C VAL A 741 -23.87 7.47 6.60
N VAL A 742 -24.37 8.67 6.41
CA VAL A 742 -23.79 9.69 5.52
C VAL A 742 -23.82 11.08 6.14
N GLN A 743 -22.88 11.92 5.69
CA GLN A 743 -22.93 13.37 5.85
C GLN A 743 -23.37 13.99 4.52
N LEU A 744 -24.29 14.93 4.58
CA LEU A 744 -24.73 15.74 3.44
C LEU A 744 -23.82 16.96 3.24
N ASN A 745 -23.96 17.64 2.10
CA ASN A 745 -23.14 18.80 1.75
C ASN A 745 -23.28 19.98 2.72
N ASP A 746 -24.45 20.15 3.33
CA ASP A 746 -24.77 21.14 4.36
C ASP A 746 -24.21 20.76 5.76
N GLY A 747 -23.66 19.56 5.91
CA GLY A 747 -23.12 19.04 7.16
C GLY A 747 -24.13 18.28 8.04
N THR A 748 -25.36 18.07 7.56
CA THR A 748 -26.39 17.24 8.21
C THR A 748 -25.98 15.76 8.16
N PHE A 749 -26.22 15.01 9.24
CA PHE A 749 -25.96 13.57 9.29
C PHE A 749 -27.26 12.81 9.12
N CYS A 750 -27.25 11.76 8.30
CA CYS A 750 -28.44 10.98 8.01
C CYS A 750 -28.15 9.50 7.85
N GLU A 751 -29.19 8.70 8.02
CA GLU A 751 -29.26 7.33 7.51
C GLU A 751 -30.07 7.28 6.22
N ILE A 752 -29.53 6.58 5.23
CA ILE A 752 -30.21 6.33 3.96
C ILE A 752 -31.33 5.33 4.20
N MET A 753 -32.56 5.74 3.88
CA MET A 753 -33.71 4.85 3.93
C MET A 753 -33.85 4.04 2.64
N THR A 754 -33.79 4.68 1.47
CA THR A 754 -33.94 4.04 0.15
C THR A 754 -33.73 5.07 -0.96
N LEU A 755 -33.32 4.60 -2.14
CA LEU A 755 -33.50 5.37 -3.39
C LEU A 755 -34.92 5.11 -3.92
N VAL A 756 -35.65 6.16 -4.29
CA VAL A 756 -37.01 6.06 -4.86
C VAL A 756 -36.98 6.56 -6.28
N ASN A 757 -37.55 5.78 -7.20
CA ASN A 757 -37.84 6.19 -8.57
C ASN A 757 -39.36 6.27 -8.77
N PHE A 758 -39.84 7.37 -9.33
CA PHE A 758 -41.27 7.66 -9.48
C PHE A 758 -41.54 8.49 -10.74
N THR A 759 -42.81 8.53 -11.14
CA THR A 759 -43.31 9.31 -12.27
C THR A 759 -44.22 10.41 -11.74
N CYS A 760 -44.06 11.64 -12.25
CA CYS A 760 -44.99 12.73 -11.99
C CYS A 760 -45.90 12.90 -13.22
N GLU A 761 -47.18 13.21 -13.00
CA GLU A 761 -48.08 13.63 -14.07
C GLU A 761 -47.87 15.13 -14.30
N GLU A 762 -47.29 15.52 -15.44
CA GLU A 762 -47.21 16.94 -15.80
C GLU A 762 -48.61 17.46 -16.15
N GLY A 763 -49.05 18.49 -15.43
CA GLY A 763 -50.26 19.23 -15.75
C GLY A 763 -50.17 19.84 -17.15
N THR A 764 -51.08 19.39 -18.02
CA THR A 764 -51.41 19.94 -19.35
C THR A 764 -50.34 19.85 -20.45
N SER A 765 -50.62 18.96 -21.40
CA SER A 765 -50.28 19.02 -22.84
C SER A 765 -48.80 19.00 -23.26
N SER A 766 -48.05 17.98 -22.86
CA SER A 766 -47.30 17.10 -23.79
C SER A 766 -46.74 15.91 -23.00
N ALA A 767 -47.09 14.69 -23.40
CA ALA A 767 -46.73 13.48 -22.68
C ALA A 767 -45.22 13.16 -22.84
N SER A 768 -44.38 13.75 -21.99
CA SER A 768 -43.06 13.20 -21.69
C SER A 768 -43.06 12.79 -20.22
N THR A 769 -43.24 11.50 -19.95
CA THR A 769 -43.14 10.94 -18.59
C THR A 769 -41.67 11.01 -18.15
N ASN A 770 -41.29 12.05 -17.42
CA ASN A 770 -39.95 12.13 -16.83
C ASN A 770 -39.88 11.24 -15.59
N ASN A 771 -39.13 10.14 -15.67
CA ASN A 771 -38.77 9.35 -14.50
C ASN A 771 -37.88 10.21 -13.58
N ARG A 772 -38.38 10.56 -12.41
CA ARG A 772 -37.65 11.31 -11.38
C ARG A 772 -37.22 10.36 -10.26
N PHE A 773 -36.15 10.72 -9.56
CA PHE A 773 -35.64 9.93 -8.45
C PHE A 773 -35.05 10.81 -7.36
N CYS A 774 -35.12 10.34 -6.12
CA CYS A 774 -34.53 10.98 -4.95
C CYS A 774 -34.07 9.93 -3.93
N VAL A 775 -33.22 10.33 -2.98
CA VAL A 775 -32.87 9.49 -1.82
C VAL A 775 -33.71 9.96 -0.64
N LEU A 776 -34.47 9.04 -0.06
CA LEU A 776 -35.10 9.27 1.24
C LEU A 776 -34.09 9.01 2.34
N VAL A 777 -33.97 9.97 3.24
CA VAL A 777 -33.04 9.92 4.36
C VAL A 777 -33.75 10.22 5.67
N LYS A 778 -33.22 9.68 6.76
CA LYS A 778 -33.68 9.93 8.13
C LYS A 778 -32.58 10.68 8.88
N GLU A 779 -32.93 11.81 9.49
CA GLU A 779 -31.94 12.67 10.15
C GLU A 779 -31.41 12.04 11.45
N LEU A 780 -30.09 12.13 11.62
CA LEU A 780 -29.38 11.89 12.87
C LEU A 780 -29.07 13.25 13.52
N ALA A 781 -29.96 13.68 14.42
CA ALA A 781 -29.90 14.98 15.07
C ALA A 781 -28.68 15.07 15.99
N LYS A 782 -27.90 16.16 15.88
CA LYS A 782 -26.71 16.37 16.72
C LYS A 782 -27.11 16.81 18.13
N SER A 783 -26.54 16.19 19.15
CA SER A 783 -26.82 16.51 20.56
C SER A 783 -26.18 17.83 21.05
N GLY A 784 -25.48 18.57 20.17
CA GLY A 784 -24.79 19.83 20.48
C GLY A 784 -23.46 19.70 21.26
N GLY A 785 -23.31 18.67 22.09
CA GLY A 785 -22.11 18.39 22.89
C GLY A 785 -20.89 17.98 22.05
N LYS A 786 -19.72 18.49 22.43
CA LYS A 786 -18.42 17.96 21.97
C LYS A 786 -17.99 16.84 22.91
N LEU A 787 -17.45 15.75 22.37
CA LEU A 787 -16.92 14.64 23.16
C LEU A 787 -15.81 15.13 24.12
N TYR A 788 -14.93 16.00 23.63
CA TYR A 788 -13.86 16.57 24.44
C TYR A 788 -13.40 17.93 23.90
N ARG A 789 -12.88 18.77 24.81
CA ARG A 789 -12.21 20.03 24.52
C ARG A 789 -10.93 20.13 25.34
N ASP A 790 -9.82 20.36 24.66
CA ASP A 790 -8.57 20.73 25.32
C ASP A 790 -8.58 22.25 25.56
N VAL A 791 -8.68 22.65 26.83
CA VAL A 791 -8.83 24.06 27.22
C VAL A 791 -7.55 24.85 26.92
N GLN A 792 -6.38 24.24 27.06
CA GLN A 792 -5.09 24.94 26.89
C GLN A 792 -4.82 25.31 25.43
N LEU A 793 -5.16 24.40 24.51
CA LEU A 793 -5.01 24.65 23.07
C LEU A 793 -6.27 25.22 22.42
N ASN A 794 -7.38 25.32 23.16
CA ASN A 794 -8.69 25.73 22.66
C ASN A 794 -9.17 24.90 21.44
N ILE A 795 -8.86 23.60 21.41
CA ILE A 795 -9.29 22.67 20.37
C ILE A 795 -10.38 21.73 20.91
N SER A 796 -11.25 21.24 20.02
CA SER A 796 -12.35 20.34 20.39
C SER A 796 -12.54 19.24 19.37
N SER A 797 -13.27 18.19 19.76
CA SER A 797 -13.62 17.06 18.90
C SER A 797 -14.57 17.48 17.76
N THR A 798 -14.02 17.97 16.65
CA THR A 798 -14.78 18.39 15.44
C THR A 798 -14.93 17.29 14.40
N PHE A 799 -14.45 16.09 14.69
CA PHE A 799 -14.47 14.93 13.82
C PHE A 799 -15.36 13.79 14.34
N ILE A 800 -15.84 13.88 15.58
CA ILE A 800 -16.78 12.92 16.18
C ILE A 800 -17.98 13.67 16.75
N TYR A 801 -19.17 13.18 16.43
CA TYR A 801 -20.43 13.83 16.74
C TYR A 801 -21.33 12.88 17.50
N GLU A 802 -21.78 13.28 18.69
CA GLU A 802 -22.87 12.60 19.39
C GLU A 802 -24.18 12.95 18.68
N VAL A 803 -24.96 11.93 18.33
CA VAL A 803 -26.21 12.05 17.61
C VAL A 803 -27.31 11.21 18.25
N SER A 804 -28.56 11.53 17.91
CA SER A 804 -29.73 10.73 18.25
C SER A 804 -30.61 10.52 17.02
N HIS A 805 -31.30 9.38 16.94
CA HIS A 805 -32.29 9.16 15.90
C HIS A 805 -33.43 10.17 16.06
N SER A 806 -33.70 10.96 15.02
CA SER A 806 -34.88 11.81 14.97
C SER A 806 -36.03 11.10 14.23
N ASN A 807 -37.23 11.65 14.26
CA ASN A 807 -38.32 11.22 13.37
C ASN A 807 -38.38 12.03 12.07
N ASN A 808 -37.41 12.93 11.84
CA ASN A 808 -37.36 13.75 10.64
C ASN A 808 -36.93 12.91 9.43
N VAL A 809 -37.78 12.86 8.41
CA VAL A 809 -37.55 12.16 7.15
C VAL A 809 -37.76 13.17 6.03
N PHE A 810 -36.78 13.28 5.15
CA PHE A 810 -36.81 14.19 4.01
C PHE A 810 -36.14 13.56 2.79
N ALA A 811 -36.40 14.13 1.61
CA ALA A 811 -35.81 13.67 0.36
C ALA A 811 -34.68 14.60 -0.08
N VAL A 812 -33.63 14.01 -0.65
CA VAL A 812 -32.46 14.74 -1.15
C VAL A 812 -32.04 14.22 -2.53
N PRO A 813 -31.38 15.04 -3.36
CA PRO A 813 -30.76 14.54 -4.57
C PRO A 813 -29.57 13.63 -4.18
N PRO A 814 -29.30 12.52 -4.88
CA PRO A 814 -28.16 11.64 -4.57
C PRO A 814 -26.80 12.37 -4.55
N GLN A 815 -26.67 13.48 -5.27
CA GLN A 815 -25.45 14.30 -5.34
C GLN A 815 -25.20 15.13 -4.06
N SER A 816 -26.20 15.22 -3.17
CA SER A 816 -26.03 15.84 -1.84
C SER A 816 -25.22 14.99 -0.87
N LEU A 817 -25.06 13.68 -1.16
CA LEU A 817 -24.31 12.74 -0.34
C LEU A 817 -22.80 13.07 -0.43
N LYS A 818 -22.28 13.75 0.60
CA LYS A 818 -20.89 14.24 0.62
C LYS A 818 -19.90 13.14 0.90
N ARG A 819 -20.13 12.38 1.97
CA ARG A 819 -19.24 11.30 2.45
C ARG A 819 -19.96 10.36 3.38
N LYS A 820 -19.46 9.13 3.48
CA LYS A 820 -19.93 8.16 4.47
C LYS A 820 -19.34 8.44 5.85
N CYS A 821 -19.97 7.85 6.86
CA CYS A 821 -19.52 7.93 8.23
C CYS A 821 -19.42 6.53 8.85
N VAL A 822 -18.55 6.39 9.83
CA VAL A 822 -18.57 5.27 10.78
C VAL A 822 -19.55 5.62 11.89
N MET A 823 -20.49 4.72 12.17
CA MET A 823 -21.42 4.86 13.29
C MET A 823 -21.05 3.86 14.38
N ILE A 824 -20.91 4.35 15.61
CA ILE A 824 -20.46 3.57 16.76
C ILE A 824 -21.44 3.81 17.91
N ARG A 825 -21.97 2.73 18.46
CA ARG A 825 -22.73 2.77 19.72
C ARG A 825 -21.77 2.43 20.85
N SER A 826 -21.71 3.30 21.85
CA SER A 826 -20.91 3.10 23.06
C SER A 826 -21.77 3.50 24.24
N GLU A 827 -22.00 2.55 25.16
CA GLU A 827 -22.99 2.68 26.23
C GLU A 827 -24.38 3.06 25.65
N ASP A 828 -25.00 4.13 26.15
CA ASP A 828 -26.28 4.67 25.69
C ASP A 828 -26.13 5.80 24.65
N LYS A 829 -24.91 6.02 24.14
CA LYS A 829 -24.61 7.10 23.19
C LYS A 829 -24.35 6.56 21.79
N LEU A 830 -24.76 7.35 20.80
CA LEU A 830 -24.50 7.08 19.39
C LEU A 830 -23.57 8.15 18.83
N TYR A 831 -22.46 7.68 18.25
CA TYR A 831 -21.45 8.54 17.66
C TYR A 831 -21.39 8.32 16.15
N VAL A 832 -21.24 9.43 15.42
CA VAL A 832 -20.98 9.44 13.98
C VAL A 832 -19.64 10.12 13.72
N ILE A 833 -18.75 9.41 13.02
CA ILE A 833 -17.42 9.89 12.62
C ILE A 833 -17.36 9.91 11.09
N PRO A 834 -17.47 11.08 10.42
CA PRO A 834 -17.28 11.16 8.96
C PRO A 834 -15.87 10.74 8.56
N LEU A 835 -15.74 10.14 7.38
CA LEU A 835 -14.43 9.87 6.79
C LEU A 835 -13.66 11.20 6.58
N PRO A 836 -12.36 11.27 6.95
CA PRO A 836 -11.58 12.51 6.78
C PRO A 836 -11.54 13.00 5.34
N ASN A 837 -11.46 12.05 4.41
CA ASN A 837 -11.51 12.26 2.96
C ASN A 837 -12.14 11.03 2.27
N ASN A 838 -12.56 11.19 1.01
CA ASN A 838 -13.16 10.13 0.19
C ASN A 838 -12.14 9.43 -0.74
N ILE A 839 -10.86 9.80 -0.63
CA ILE A 839 -9.79 9.48 -1.58
C ILE A 839 -9.00 8.27 -1.08
N GLU A 840 -8.47 8.38 0.13
CA GLU A 840 -7.68 7.34 0.77
C GLU A 840 -8.58 6.14 1.12
N ARG A 841 -8.39 5.06 0.38
CA ARG A 841 -8.91 3.73 0.64
C ARG A 841 -7.70 2.82 0.84
N ASP A 842 -7.84 1.80 1.68
CA ASP A 842 -6.74 0.87 1.97
C ASP A 842 -6.24 0.11 0.73
#